data_AF-A0A960TR18-F1
#
_entry.id   AF-A0A960TR18-F1
#
_cell.length_a   1.000
_cell.length_b   1.000
_cell.length_c   1.000
_cell.angle_alpha   90.00
_cell.angle_beta   90.00
_cell.angle_gamma   90.00
#
_symmetry.space_group_name_H-M   'P 1'
#
loop_
_entity.id
_entity.type
_entity.pdbx_description
1 polymer ?
#
loop_
_entity_poly.entity_id
_entity_poly.type
_entity_poly.pdbx_seq_one_letter_code
_entity_poly.pdbx_strand_id
1 'polypeptide(L)'
;YNVEFLAGARADSCAVTNCEFRYGATSGAALIIRGGDPVVTGNVFTENRGCLSVVATANGGANISGNVLNQSTGLPFSTVISALDQILSANTLNLRTDDVSNGIELLNSTLETSYTLPVLPNDFCYILNNATLKVLGAAGPVLTIPSGTIVKSLFGSIEIGSSSQPGGLVADGVIFTSYYDDEGGDTNNAGNTPNAGNWYSLNFKAAARADSCIVRNGEIRYGGTGPAAVILDAPGVTVADNLFRDNSTSLQLAAAGDDAAAISGNTFQQGSSLPLNTALDGLDNLLGQNTIIPRGDNVANGIRLLNSTVTASRSLPVLPHGFCYVMSSATLAVAGPQAPVLTIPSGVIVKSLFSDIQVGSNTEPGGLMADGVVFTSFYDDVGGDTNAAGNVPASGNWYAINFGAQARADSCAVTNSEIRYGGTGPAALIVNGGDPVLSGNVLNDNSTALQVSAASPGWTGFSGNTVTQGTSYPYKLIPQVVRGVLDGNALTLRGDGKYNAIALLNSVIAENMTLPLPTLGMVYVLDGKTIGVYGPNAPTLDLEPGTVFKMRWTVIHAGSTTERGAIRGKNLVFTSIRDDSVGGDTDDSTIAPQPGDWYYMDFRAGNLGIHGLLEGCDFRYGGNFYGSMVNVDAGEPRFLDCTFTESAAAAVRVRGGSPEFLSCRFGDSAVGLLLDGGLPRVESSCFDGNATYGVEFVSSGPGGGDFTATDCWWGDVSGPSGAGAGTGDAVTANVVFAPWAVAPVCDDMLVAVDGAPAVFAVAPAYPNPFNPSTTLRFELPREGRAEVEILDLKGRRVALLVDGVLPAGAHDVAWTGRADDGRAVPAGAYFFRVRAAGETRSGRLMLLK
;
A
#
# COMPACT_ATOMS: atom_id res chain seq x y z
N TYR A 1 -5.46 -56.04 22.46
CA TYR A 1 -3.99 -56.03 22.33
C TYR A 1 -3.59 -56.82 21.09
N ASN A 2 -2.36 -56.62 20.62
CA ASN A 2 -1.82 -57.12 19.35
C ASN A 2 -0.76 -58.20 19.54
N VAL A 3 -0.54 -59.04 18.52
CA VAL A 3 0.69 -59.84 18.41
C VAL A 3 1.73 -59.01 17.67
N GLU A 4 2.96 -58.96 18.18
CA GLU A 4 3.99 -58.05 17.66
C GLU A 4 5.34 -58.75 17.48
N PHE A 5 5.92 -58.61 16.28
CA PHE A 5 7.30 -58.97 15.99
C PHE A 5 8.16 -57.70 16.01
N LEU A 6 9.11 -57.65 16.94
CA LEU A 6 10.05 -56.55 17.10
C LEU A 6 11.32 -56.76 16.27
N ALA A 7 12.11 -55.70 16.11
CA ALA A 7 13.44 -55.77 15.50
C ALA A 7 14.31 -56.83 16.21
N GLY A 8 14.71 -57.88 15.46
CA GLY A 8 15.47 -59.02 15.98
C GLY A 8 14.72 -60.35 16.01
N ALA A 9 13.44 -60.40 15.65
CA ALA A 9 12.71 -61.65 15.42
C ALA A 9 13.37 -62.48 14.31
N ARG A 10 13.67 -63.76 14.57
CA ARG A 10 14.41 -64.64 13.65
C ARG A 10 13.48 -65.51 12.81
N ALA A 11 13.76 -65.66 11.52
CA ALA A 11 12.98 -66.51 10.61
C ALA A 11 12.84 -67.96 11.06
N ASP A 12 13.88 -68.52 11.68
CA ASP A 12 13.95 -69.93 12.05
C ASP A 12 13.18 -70.30 13.33
N SER A 13 12.78 -69.30 14.11
CA SER A 13 12.23 -69.50 15.46
C SER A 13 11.04 -68.60 15.80
N CYS A 14 10.66 -67.68 14.92
CA CYS A 14 9.48 -66.82 15.05
C CYS A 14 8.52 -67.07 13.88
N ALA A 15 7.49 -67.91 14.11
CA ALA A 15 6.49 -68.23 13.10
C ALA A 15 5.07 -68.23 13.69
N VAL A 16 4.12 -67.69 12.92
CA VAL A 16 2.67 -67.76 13.17
C VAL A 16 2.07 -68.39 11.93
N THR A 17 1.70 -69.66 12.01
CA THR A 17 1.25 -70.43 10.84
C THR A 17 -0.06 -71.15 11.09
N ASN A 18 -0.95 -71.17 10.09
CA ASN A 18 -2.27 -71.81 10.11
C ASN A 18 -3.13 -71.44 11.33
N CYS A 19 -2.99 -70.21 11.83
CA CYS A 19 -3.71 -69.68 12.98
C CYS A 19 -4.93 -68.86 12.54
N GLU A 20 -5.90 -68.71 13.44
CA GLU A 20 -7.08 -67.87 13.21
C GLU A 20 -7.14 -66.70 14.21
N PHE A 21 -7.28 -65.49 13.69
CA PHE A 21 -7.38 -64.24 14.46
C PHE A 21 -8.81 -63.69 14.39
N ARG A 22 -9.53 -63.73 15.51
CA ARG A 22 -10.91 -63.23 15.66
C ARG A 22 -11.06 -62.20 16.76
N TYR A 23 -11.89 -61.18 16.53
CA TYR A 23 -12.27 -60.15 17.52
C TYR A 23 -11.08 -59.46 18.23
N GLY A 24 -9.91 -59.46 17.58
CA GLY A 24 -8.69 -58.88 18.11
C GLY A 24 -8.65 -57.35 18.04
N ALA A 25 -7.78 -56.78 18.88
CA ALA A 25 -7.31 -55.38 18.92
C ALA A 25 -8.38 -54.28 18.84
N THR A 26 -8.75 -53.70 19.99
CA THR A 26 -9.62 -52.51 20.10
C THR A 26 -9.02 -51.21 19.51
N SER A 27 -7.72 -51.20 19.22
CA SER A 27 -6.95 -50.12 18.57
C SER A 27 -5.62 -50.70 18.04
N GLY A 28 -5.20 -50.35 16.82
CA GLY A 28 -4.01 -50.92 16.16
C GLY A 28 -4.24 -52.32 15.57
N ALA A 29 -3.23 -52.94 14.95
CA ALA A 29 -3.48 -54.16 14.17
C ALA A 29 -3.61 -55.45 14.99
N ALA A 30 -4.28 -56.47 14.43
CA ALA A 30 -4.30 -57.82 15.02
C ALA A 30 -2.88 -58.43 15.08
N LEU A 31 -2.08 -58.18 14.03
CA LEU A 31 -0.68 -58.58 13.93
C LEU A 31 0.19 -57.42 13.43
N ILE A 32 1.29 -57.12 14.12
CA ILE A 32 2.26 -56.07 13.75
C ILE A 32 3.64 -56.69 13.54
N ILE A 33 4.28 -56.40 12.41
CA ILE A 33 5.65 -56.77 12.08
C ILE A 33 6.46 -55.48 11.99
N ARG A 34 7.23 -55.17 13.03
CA ARG A 34 8.12 -54.00 13.08
C ARG A 34 9.49 -54.24 12.47
N GLY A 35 9.90 -55.50 12.35
CA GLY A 35 11.19 -55.90 11.77
C GLY A 35 11.53 -57.37 12.06
N GLY A 36 12.70 -57.81 11.61
CA GLY A 36 13.07 -59.24 11.57
C GLY A 36 12.38 -59.98 10.42
N ASP A 37 12.66 -61.28 10.30
CA ASP A 37 12.25 -62.13 9.17
C ASP A 37 11.16 -63.18 9.55
N PRO A 38 10.09 -62.87 10.31
CA PRO A 38 9.16 -63.90 10.77
C PRO A 38 8.39 -64.59 9.63
N VAL A 39 7.96 -65.82 9.87
CA VAL A 39 7.11 -66.59 8.95
C VAL A 39 5.65 -66.47 9.38
N VAL A 40 4.82 -65.79 8.59
CA VAL A 40 3.39 -65.58 8.82
C VAL A 40 2.62 -66.21 7.67
N THR A 41 2.25 -67.48 7.79
CA THR A 41 1.66 -68.23 6.65
C THR A 41 0.40 -69.02 6.94
N GLY A 42 -0.54 -69.07 5.98
CA GLY A 42 -1.76 -69.89 6.10
C GLY A 42 -2.77 -69.40 7.14
N ASN A 43 -2.62 -68.18 7.66
CA ASN A 43 -3.49 -67.68 8.73
C ASN A 43 -4.80 -67.10 8.19
N VAL A 44 -5.86 -67.12 9.00
CA VAL A 44 -7.16 -66.51 8.68
C VAL A 44 -7.43 -65.35 9.63
N PHE A 45 -7.67 -64.16 9.08
CA PHE A 45 -8.08 -62.98 9.85
C PHE A 45 -9.55 -62.71 9.57
N THR A 46 -10.40 -62.65 10.60
CA THR A 46 -11.84 -62.39 10.44
C THR A 46 -12.43 -61.67 11.65
N GLU A 47 -13.41 -60.79 11.44
CA GLU A 47 -14.18 -60.11 12.50
C GLU A 47 -13.36 -59.36 13.58
N ASN A 48 -12.15 -58.86 13.27
CA ASN A 48 -11.37 -58.04 14.21
C ASN A 48 -12.02 -56.65 14.39
N ARG A 49 -11.98 -56.12 15.61
CA ARG A 49 -12.75 -54.92 16.00
C ARG A 49 -11.85 -53.70 16.22
N GLY A 50 -11.79 -52.80 15.24
CA GLY A 50 -11.29 -51.45 15.45
C GLY A 50 -9.94 -51.10 14.85
N CYS A 51 -9.29 -51.94 14.02
CA CYS A 51 -8.11 -51.56 13.20
C CYS A 51 -7.59 -52.71 12.28
N LEU A 52 -6.55 -52.39 11.51
CA LEU A 52 -5.81 -53.17 10.49
C LEU A 52 -5.62 -54.67 10.78
N SER A 53 -5.73 -55.54 9.76
CA SER A 53 -5.49 -56.98 9.98
C SER A 53 -3.99 -57.32 10.12
N VAL A 54 -3.13 -56.71 9.30
CA VAL A 54 -1.66 -56.83 9.41
C VAL A 54 -0.96 -55.50 9.12
N VAL A 55 0.00 -55.10 9.97
CA VAL A 55 0.92 -53.98 9.73
C VAL A 55 2.33 -54.52 9.50
N ALA A 56 2.98 -54.15 8.40
CA ALA A 56 4.37 -54.51 8.12
C ALA A 56 5.21 -53.25 7.82
N THR A 57 6.00 -52.80 8.80
CA THR A 57 6.73 -51.52 8.74
C THR A 57 8.15 -51.63 8.19
N ALA A 58 8.62 -52.83 7.85
CA ALA A 58 9.93 -53.07 7.26
C ALA A 58 9.91 -54.32 6.36
N ASN A 59 10.55 -54.26 5.19
CA ASN A 59 10.71 -55.40 4.27
C ASN A 59 11.86 -56.33 4.69
N GLY A 60 11.95 -56.62 6.00
CA GLY A 60 13.01 -57.44 6.56
C GLY A 60 12.80 -58.92 6.26
N GLY A 61 12.65 -59.32 4.99
CA GLY A 61 12.59 -60.72 4.55
C GLY A 61 11.43 -61.57 5.11
N ALA A 62 10.49 -60.98 5.86
CA ALA A 62 9.35 -61.66 6.45
C ALA A 62 8.53 -62.40 5.39
N ASN A 63 8.23 -63.68 5.60
CA ASN A 63 7.39 -64.45 4.68
C ASN A 63 5.92 -64.33 5.09
N ILE A 64 5.18 -63.44 4.44
CA ILE A 64 3.74 -63.23 4.66
C ILE A 64 2.98 -63.82 3.45
N SER A 65 2.62 -65.10 3.50
CA SER A 65 2.00 -65.80 2.35
C SER A 65 0.93 -66.83 2.73
N GLY A 66 0.00 -67.11 1.83
CA GLY A 66 -1.11 -68.04 2.02
C GLY A 66 -2.13 -67.58 3.07
N ASN A 67 -2.06 -66.34 3.56
CA ASN A 67 -3.03 -65.86 4.54
C ASN A 67 -4.33 -65.43 3.84
N VAL A 68 -5.46 -65.62 4.52
CA VAL A 68 -6.78 -65.20 4.06
C VAL A 68 -7.26 -64.08 4.97
N LEU A 69 -7.46 -62.91 4.39
CA LEU A 69 -7.93 -61.73 5.10
C LEU A 69 -9.38 -61.50 4.73
N ASN A 70 -10.27 -62.02 5.58
CA ASN A 70 -11.68 -61.70 5.56
C ASN A 70 -11.82 -60.38 6.30
N GLN A 71 -11.93 -59.31 5.54
CA GLN A 71 -11.90 -57.94 6.04
C GLN A 71 -12.71 -57.76 7.33
N SER A 72 -12.00 -57.23 8.32
CA SER A 72 -12.50 -56.93 9.66
C SER A 72 -13.21 -55.57 9.65
N THR A 73 -13.49 -54.93 10.78
CA THR A 73 -14.12 -53.58 10.80
C THR A 73 -13.21 -52.43 10.33
N GLY A 74 -12.00 -52.74 9.83
CA GLY A 74 -11.03 -51.79 9.29
C GLY A 74 -10.18 -52.43 8.18
N LEU A 75 -9.19 -51.69 7.69
CA LEU A 75 -8.41 -52.03 6.50
C LEU A 75 -7.70 -53.40 6.58
N PRO A 76 -7.56 -54.17 5.48
CA PRO A 76 -6.84 -55.44 5.48
C PRO A 76 -5.34 -55.32 5.74
N PHE A 77 -4.65 -54.33 5.17
CA PHE A 77 -3.19 -54.18 5.32
C PHE A 77 -2.73 -52.74 5.44
N SER A 78 -1.62 -52.57 6.16
CA SER A 78 -0.81 -51.36 6.18
C SER A 78 0.66 -51.72 6.02
N THR A 79 1.32 -51.20 5.00
CA THR A 79 2.68 -51.64 4.67
C THR A 79 3.52 -50.58 3.95
N VAL A 80 4.82 -50.76 3.94
CA VAL A 80 5.74 -49.99 3.09
C VAL A 80 5.65 -50.46 1.64
N ILE A 81 5.83 -49.55 0.69
CA ILE A 81 5.64 -49.84 -0.75
C ILE A 81 6.50 -51.01 -1.25
N SER A 82 7.69 -51.22 -0.66
CA SER A 82 8.61 -52.28 -1.06
C SER A 82 8.16 -53.70 -0.70
N ALA A 83 7.17 -53.85 0.18
CA ALA A 83 6.60 -55.15 0.57
C ALA A 83 5.26 -55.45 -0.14
N LEU A 84 4.76 -54.52 -0.95
CA LEU A 84 3.40 -54.55 -1.48
C LEU A 84 3.16 -55.74 -2.42
N ASP A 85 4.07 -56.02 -3.35
CA ASP A 85 3.95 -57.15 -4.30
C ASP A 85 3.86 -58.49 -3.58
N GLN A 86 4.72 -58.70 -2.58
CA GLN A 86 4.75 -59.93 -1.81
C GLN A 86 3.42 -60.12 -1.07
N ILE A 87 2.90 -59.06 -0.45
CA ILE A 87 1.65 -59.13 0.30
C ILE A 87 0.46 -59.38 -0.62
N LEU A 88 0.38 -58.68 -1.75
CA LEU A 88 -0.75 -58.79 -2.68
C LEU A 88 -0.77 -60.10 -3.46
N SER A 89 0.38 -60.55 -3.98
CA SER A 89 0.45 -61.76 -4.80
C SER A 89 0.37 -63.04 -3.99
N ALA A 90 0.78 -63.00 -2.72
CA ALA A 90 0.90 -64.20 -1.90
C ALA A 90 -0.25 -64.39 -0.91
N ASN A 91 -1.21 -63.46 -0.78
CA ASN A 91 -2.32 -63.57 0.18
C ASN A 91 -3.67 -63.38 -0.51
N THR A 92 -4.73 -63.93 0.09
CA THR A 92 -6.11 -63.76 -0.39
C THR A 92 -6.77 -62.60 0.34
N LEU A 93 -7.13 -61.56 -0.41
CA LEU A 93 -7.87 -60.39 0.08
C LEU A 93 -9.33 -60.50 -0.32
N ASN A 94 -10.22 -60.68 0.65
CA ASN A 94 -11.66 -60.75 0.37
C ASN A 94 -12.33 -59.40 0.66
N LEU A 95 -13.05 -58.87 -0.34
CA LEU A 95 -13.86 -57.64 -0.24
C LEU A 95 -14.94 -57.79 0.82
N ARG A 96 -15.23 -56.70 1.53
CA ARG A 96 -16.51 -56.56 2.22
C ARG A 96 -17.58 -56.19 1.22
N THR A 97 -18.71 -56.87 1.34
CA THR A 97 -19.87 -56.67 0.47
C THR A 97 -20.66 -55.39 0.79
N ASP A 98 -20.37 -54.73 1.92
CA ASP A 98 -20.95 -53.43 2.29
C ASP A 98 -20.12 -52.24 1.80
N ASP A 99 -19.04 -52.50 1.05
CA ASP A 99 -18.12 -51.51 0.49
C ASP A 99 -17.41 -50.61 1.52
N VAL A 100 -17.35 -51.07 2.77
CA VAL A 100 -16.70 -50.36 3.87
C VAL A 100 -15.26 -50.84 4.06
N SER A 101 -14.31 -49.91 4.24
CA SER A 101 -12.90 -50.20 4.55
C SER A 101 -12.15 -51.04 3.49
N ASN A 102 -12.58 -50.97 2.22
CA ASN A 102 -11.88 -51.58 1.09
C ASN A 102 -10.64 -50.75 0.68
N GLY A 103 -9.54 -50.86 1.41
CA GLY A 103 -8.32 -50.12 1.07
C GLY A 103 -7.02 -50.73 1.60
N ILE A 104 -5.89 -50.33 1.00
CA ILE A 104 -4.55 -50.72 1.45
C ILE A 104 -3.79 -49.47 1.85
N GLU A 105 -3.40 -49.41 3.13
CA GLU A 105 -2.63 -48.28 3.65
C GLU A 105 -1.15 -48.42 3.28
N LEU A 106 -0.60 -47.37 2.69
CA LEU A 106 0.82 -47.24 2.41
C LEU A 106 1.47 -46.36 3.47
N LEU A 107 2.43 -46.94 4.18
CA LEU A 107 3.23 -46.25 5.20
C LEU A 107 4.31 -45.38 4.57
N ASN A 108 4.86 -44.45 5.36
CA ASN A 108 6.03 -43.65 4.99
C ASN A 108 7.10 -44.50 4.31
N SER A 109 7.38 -44.17 3.05
CA SER A 109 8.25 -44.98 2.19
C SER A 109 9.09 -44.08 1.28
N THR A 110 10.33 -44.51 1.01
CA THR A 110 11.17 -43.94 -0.05
C THR A 110 11.35 -44.99 -1.14
N LEU A 111 11.00 -44.61 -2.36
CA LEU A 111 11.15 -45.39 -3.57
C LEU A 111 12.42 -44.93 -4.29
N GLU A 112 13.48 -45.76 -4.25
CA GLU A 112 14.77 -45.48 -4.89
C GLU A 112 14.92 -46.17 -6.26
N THR A 113 14.02 -47.10 -6.60
CA THR A 113 13.95 -47.83 -7.87
C THR A 113 12.57 -47.68 -8.51
N SER A 114 12.46 -47.68 -9.84
CA SER A 114 11.15 -47.55 -10.49
C SER A 114 10.20 -48.68 -10.10
N TYR A 115 8.93 -48.35 -9.88
CA TYR A 115 7.92 -49.29 -9.41
C TYR A 115 6.54 -48.94 -9.97
N THR A 116 5.76 -49.96 -10.32
CA THR A 116 4.38 -49.80 -10.75
C THR A 116 3.48 -50.35 -9.65
N LEU A 117 2.53 -49.54 -9.16
CA LEU A 117 1.56 -50.02 -8.19
C LEU A 117 0.75 -51.17 -8.82
N PRO A 118 0.50 -52.27 -8.09
CA PRO A 118 -0.38 -53.32 -8.56
C PRO A 118 -1.80 -52.81 -8.81
N VAL A 119 -2.47 -53.37 -9.82
CA VAL A 119 -3.90 -53.09 -10.03
C VAL A 119 -4.68 -53.81 -8.94
N LEU A 120 -5.38 -53.05 -8.09
CA LEU A 120 -6.25 -53.63 -7.07
C LEU A 120 -7.58 -54.12 -7.68
N PRO A 121 -8.29 -55.07 -7.04
CA PRO A 121 -9.64 -55.41 -7.42
C PRO A 121 -10.56 -54.17 -7.43
N ASN A 122 -11.66 -54.22 -8.19
CA ASN A 122 -12.67 -53.17 -8.16
C ASN A 122 -13.08 -52.88 -6.70
N ASP A 123 -13.33 -51.60 -6.42
CA ASP A 123 -13.73 -51.06 -5.11
C ASP A 123 -12.62 -51.02 -4.03
N PHE A 124 -11.37 -51.42 -4.36
CA PHE A 124 -10.21 -51.13 -3.51
C PHE A 124 -9.49 -49.84 -3.88
N CYS A 125 -9.01 -49.11 -2.87
CA CYS A 125 -8.13 -47.95 -3.05
C CYS A 125 -6.78 -48.08 -2.33
N TYR A 126 -5.82 -47.23 -2.69
CA TYR A 126 -4.63 -46.98 -1.86
C TYR A 126 -4.88 -45.84 -0.88
N ILE A 127 -4.33 -45.94 0.33
CA ILE A 127 -4.54 -44.96 1.40
C ILE A 127 -3.20 -44.41 1.88
N LEU A 128 -3.05 -43.09 1.94
CA LEU A 128 -1.94 -42.37 2.56
C LEU A 128 -2.44 -41.62 3.79
N ASN A 129 -2.30 -42.22 4.96
CA ASN A 129 -2.77 -41.65 6.21
C ASN A 129 -1.58 -41.19 7.07
N ASN A 130 -1.42 -39.87 7.21
CA ASN A 130 -0.26 -39.22 7.83
C ASN A 130 1.07 -39.76 7.27
N ALA A 131 1.07 -40.08 5.97
CA ALA A 131 2.16 -40.77 5.30
C ALA A 131 2.63 -39.98 4.07
N THR A 132 3.95 -39.95 3.89
CA THR A 132 4.62 -39.37 2.74
C THR A 132 5.29 -40.47 1.93
N LEU A 133 4.96 -40.53 0.65
CA LEU A 133 5.60 -41.40 -0.31
C LEU A 133 6.62 -40.59 -1.10
N LYS A 134 7.90 -40.87 -0.90
CA LYS A 134 9.01 -40.19 -1.56
C LYS A 134 9.47 -40.99 -2.76
N VAL A 135 9.55 -40.37 -3.93
CA VAL A 135 10.07 -40.97 -5.16
C VAL A 135 11.33 -40.22 -5.55
N LEU A 136 12.48 -40.69 -5.07
CA LEU A 136 13.77 -40.01 -5.27
C LEU A 136 14.94 -40.99 -5.13
N GLY A 137 15.96 -40.80 -5.97
CA GLY A 137 17.17 -41.62 -5.92
C GLY A 137 18.12 -41.30 -7.07
N ALA A 138 19.38 -41.71 -6.97
CA ALA A 138 20.40 -41.41 -7.99
C ALA A 138 20.04 -41.95 -9.39
N ALA A 139 19.27 -43.04 -9.45
CA ALA A 139 18.80 -43.64 -10.71
C ALA A 139 17.60 -42.91 -11.34
N GLY A 140 17.01 -41.92 -10.65
CA GLY A 140 15.79 -41.23 -11.09
C GLY A 140 14.59 -42.17 -11.17
N PRO A 141 14.19 -42.81 -10.06
CA PRO A 141 13.10 -43.78 -10.03
C PRO A 141 11.78 -43.15 -10.48
N VAL A 142 10.90 -43.96 -11.08
CA VAL A 142 9.57 -43.54 -11.51
C VAL A 142 8.51 -44.39 -10.81
N LEU A 143 7.58 -43.74 -10.11
CA LEU A 143 6.36 -44.39 -9.61
C LEU A 143 5.30 -44.36 -10.71
N THR A 144 4.79 -45.51 -11.11
CA THR A 144 3.67 -45.61 -12.07
C THR A 144 2.42 -46.04 -11.32
N ILE A 145 1.37 -45.23 -11.39
CA ILE A 145 0.06 -45.52 -10.81
C ILE A 145 -0.89 -45.91 -11.96
N PRO A 146 -1.43 -47.14 -11.99
CA PRO A 146 -2.30 -47.59 -13.07
C PRO A 146 -3.58 -46.76 -13.19
N SER A 147 -4.11 -46.68 -14.41
CA SER A 147 -5.39 -46.03 -14.69
C SER A 147 -6.55 -46.70 -13.94
N GLY A 148 -7.53 -45.89 -13.50
CA GLY A 148 -8.65 -46.34 -12.67
C GLY A 148 -8.32 -46.48 -11.18
N THR A 149 -7.07 -46.20 -10.77
CA THR A 149 -6.68 -46.26 -9.36
C THR A 149 -7.23 -45.06 -8.59
N ILE A 150 -7.76 -45.32 -7.39
CA ILE A 150 -8.12 -44.29 -6.41
C ILE A 150 -7.05 -44.26 -5.31
N VAL A 151 -6.50 -43.08 -5.06
CA VAL A 151 -5.56 -42.80 -3.97
C VAL A 151 -6.22 -41.84 -2.99
N LYS A 152 -6.59 -42.34 -1.81
CA LYS A 152 -7.19 -41.57 -0.73
C LYS A 152 -6.13 -41.13 0.26
N SER A 153 -6.26 -39.94 0.82
CA SER A 153 -5.24 -39.39 1.73
C SER A 153 -5.83 -38.58 2.88
N LEU A 154 -5.21 -38.68 4.05
CA LEU A 154 -5.46 -37.84 5.23
C LEU A 154 -4.12 -37.32 5.73
N PHE A 155 -3.87 -36.02 5.59
CA PHE A 155 -2.58 -35.39 5.92
C PHE A 155 -1.37 -36.13 5.33
N GLY A 156 -1.54 -36.76 4.15
CA GLY A 156 -0.47 -37.44 3.41
C GLY A 156 0.00 -36.65 2.19
N SER A 157 1.16 -37.02 1.65
CA SER A 157 1.75 -36.42 0.45
C SER A 157 2.46 -37.44 -0.44
N ILE A 158 2.61 -37.12 -1.72
CA ILE A 158 3.56 -37.78 -2.62
C ILE A 158 4.60 -36.74 -3.02
N GLU A 159 5.87 -37.02 -2.75
CA GLU A 159 6.99 -36.13 -3.04
C GLU A 159 7.86 -36.74 -4.14
N ILE A 160 8.01 -36.02 -5.25
CA ILE A 160 8.74 -36.47 -6.44
C ILE A 160 10.03 -35.66 -6.54
N GLY A 161 11.16 -36.36 -6.48
CA GLY A 161 12.49 -35.76 -6.44
C GLY A 161 12.79 -35.04 -5.13
N SER A 162 13.93 -34.35 -5.09
CA SER A 162 14.34 -33.47 -3.99
C SER A 162 15.04 -32.22 -4.55
N SER A 163 15.85 -31.53 -3.75
CA SER A 163 16.72 -30.46 -4.25
C SER A 163 17.89 -30.98 -5.08
N SER A 164 18.25 -32.27 -4.97
CA SER A 164 19.45 -32.83 -5.62
C SER A 164 19.27 -34.25 -6.17
N GLN A 165 18.19 -34.95 -5.83
CA GLN A 165 17.95 -36.32 -6.27
C GLN A 165 16.75 -36.37 -7.21
N PRO A 166 16.90 -36.97 -8.40
CA PRO A 166 15.81 -37.04 -9.36
C PRO A 166 14.75 -38.07 -8.97
N GLY A 167 13.55 -37.91 -9.51
CA GLY A 167 12.42 -38.83 -9.39
C GLY A 167 11.33 -38.52 -10.41
N GLY A 168 10.41 -39.46 -10.65
CA GLY A 168 9.31 -39.32 -11.60
C GLY A 168 8.00 -39.93 -11.08
N LEU A 169 6.88 -39.48 -11.64
CA LEU A 169 5.54 -39.99 -11.37
C LEU A 169 4.75 -40.07 -12.68
N VAL A 170 4.15 -41.22 -12.96
CA VAL A 170 3.19 -41.40 -14.06
C VAL A 170 1.84 -41.78 -13.46
N ALA A 171 0.87 -40.87 -13.57
CA ALA A 171 -0.51 -41.05 -13.15
C ALA A 171 -1.43 -40.64 -14.30
N ASP A 172 -2.09 -41.62 -14.93
CA ASP A 172 -2.96 -41.42 -16.09
C ASP A 172 -4.35 -42.03 -15.82
N GLY A 173 -5.36 -41.18 -15.60
CA GLY A 173 -6.70 -41.62 -15.18
C GLY A 173 -6.76 -42.03 -13.71
N VAL A 174 -6.05 -41.32 -12.83
CA VAL A 174 -5.99 -41.57 -11.39
C VAL A 174 -6.83 -40.54 -10.63
N ILE A 175 -7.55 -40.99 -9.59
CA ILE A 175 -8.31 -40.12 -8.68
C ILE A 175 -7.50 -39.94 -7.40
N PHE A 176 -7.10 -38.70 -7.09
CA PHE A 176 -6.49 -38.32 -5.82
C PHE A 176 -7.53 -37.58 -4.97
N THR A 177 -7.86 -38.14 -3.81
CA THR A 177 -8.98 -37.64 -2.99
C THR A 177 -8.74 -37.77 -1.48
N SER A 178 -9.68 -37.26 -0.69
CA SER A 178 -9.68 -37.36 0.76
C SER A 178 -9.95 -38.79 1.24
N TYR A 179 -9.36 -39.14 2.38
CA TYR A 179 -9.76 -40.31 3.18
C TYR A 179 -11.23 -40.31 3.62
N TYR A 180 -11.88 -39.14 3.66
CA TYR A 180 -13.31 -38.99 3.99
C TYR A 180 -14.24 -39.05 2.78
N ASP A 181 -13.70 -39.27 1.59
CA ASP A 181 -14.49 -39.32 0.38
C ASP A 181 -15.00 -40.74 0.14
N ASP A 182 -16.32 -40.90 0.06
CA ASP A 182 -16.98 -42.20 -0.10
C ASP A 182 -17.05 -42.67 -1.56
N GLU A 183 -16.66 -41.83 -2.53
CA GLU A 183 -16.56 -42.29 -3.92
C GLU A 183 -15.48 -43.38 -4.04
N GLY A 184 -15.85 -44.51 -4.65
CA GLY A 184 -15.01 -45.71 -4.69
C GLY A 184 -14.91 -46.45 -3.35
N GLY A 185 -15.90 -46.31 -2.47
CA GLY A 185 -16.09 -47.06 -1.23
C GLY A 185 -15.88 -46.24 0.05
N ASP A 186 -16.63 -46.54 1.11
CA ASP A 186 -16.52 -45.87 2.43
C ASP A 186 -15.32 -46.42 3.20
N THR A 187 -14.15 -45.85 2.94
CA THR A 187 -12.86 -46.39 3.41
C THR A 187 -12.58 -46.19 4.89
N ASN A 188 -13.42 -45.43 5.59
CA ASN A 188 -13.20 -45.08 6.99
C ASN A 188 -14.41 -45.38 7.89
N ASN A 189 -15.52 -45.84 7.30
CA ASN A 189 -16.76 -46.15 7.99
C ASN A 189 -17.32 -44.97 8.80
N ALA A 190 -17.14 -43.74 8.30
CA ALA A 190 -17.49 -42.51 9.00
C ALA A 190 -18.41 -41.63 8.15
N GLY A 191 -19.52 -41.16 8.73
CA GLY A 191 -20.46 -40.24 8.06
C GLY A 191 -19.97 -38.79 7.91
N ASN A 192 -18.65 -38.57 7.86
CA ASN A 192 -18.06 -37.24 7.76
C ASN A 192 -17.94 -36.83 6.29
N THR A 193 -18.30 -35.60 5.97
CA THR A 193 -18.12 -35.04 4.62
C THR A 193 -16.66 -34.62 4.38
N PRO A 194 -16.09 -34.86 3.18
CA PRO A 194 -14.79 -34.32 2.79
C PRO A 194 -14.73 -32.80 2.90
N ASN A 195 -13.55 -32.27 3.22
CA ASN A 195 -13.23 -30.86 3.24
C ASN A 195 -11.98 -30.60 2.40
N ALA A 196 -11.90 -29.41 1.81
CA ALA A 196 -10.69 -28.95 1.15
C ALA A 196 -9.49 -28.95 2.12
N GLY A 197 -8.33 -29.41 1.64
CA GLY A 197 -7.12 -29.52 2.45
C GLY A 197 -7.02 -30.78 3.32
N ASN A 198 -7.92 -31.76 3.21
CA ASN A 198 -7.81 -33.00 3.98
C ASN A 198 -6.49 -33.77 3.74
N TRP A 199 -5.78 -33.52 2.64
CA TRP A 199 -4.43 -34.03 2.40
C TRP A 199 -3.47 -32.93 1.93
N TYR A 200 -2.15 -33.17 2.02
CA TYR A 200 -1.14 -32.13 1.79
C TYR A 200 -0.97 -31.79 0.31
N SER A 201 -0.27 -32.62 -0.47
CA SER A 201 0.06 -32.26 -1.86
C SER A 201 0.64 -33.42 -2.68
N LEU A 202 0.49 -33.34 -4.00
CA LEU A 202 1.42 -33.93 -4.98
C LEU A 202 2.51 -32.90 -5.23
N ASN A 203 3.74 -33.22 -4.83
CA ASN A 203 4.82 -32.24 -4.73
C ASN A 203 5.98 -32.61 -5.64
N PHE A 204 6.10 -31.93 -6.78
CA PHE A 204 7.18 -32.10 -7.74
C PHE A 204 8.30 -31.12 -7.38
N LYS A 205 9.34 -31.62 -6.70
CA LYS A 205 10.49 -30.82 -6.27
C LYS A 205 11.41 -30.49 -7.44
N ALA A 206 12.29 -29.51 -7.26
CA ALA A 206 13.18 -28.97 -8.31
C ALA A 206 13.96 -30.01 -9.15
N ALA A 207 14.32 -31.18 -8.58
CA ALA A 207 14.99 -32.24 -9.33
C ALA A 207 14.04 -33.28 -9.98
N ALA A 208 12.72 -33.10 -9.90
CA ALA A 208 11.76 -33.97 -10.55
C ALA A 208 12.01 -34.00 -12.07
N ARG A 209 11.87 -35.19 -12.65
CA ARG A 209 12.22 -35.47 -14.04
C ARG A 209 11.06 -35.12 -14.97
N ALA A 210 11.17 -34.03 -15.71
CA ALA A 210 10.16 -33.57 -16.67
C ALA A 210 9.69 -34.68 -17.64
N ASP A 211 10.64 -35.47 -18.16
CA ASP A 211 10.39 -36.56 -19.12
C ASP A 211 9.64 -37.77 -18.53
N SER A 212 9.51 -37.83 -17.21
CA SER A 212 8.85 -38.92 -16.49
C SER A 212 7.90 -38.46 -15.38
N CYS A 213 7.44 -37.21 -15.46
CA CYS A 213 6.40 -36.64 -14.60
C CYS A 213 5.16 -36.29 -15.42
N ILE A 214 4.14 -37.14 -15.34
CA ILE A 214 2.88 -37.04 -16.07
C ILE A 214 1.73 -37.26 -15.10
N VAL A 215 0.84 -36.27 -14.97
CA VAL A 215 -0.44 -36.35 -14.27
C VAL A 215 -1.51 -35.95 -15.26
N ARG A 216 -2.31 -36.91 -15.76
CA ARG A 216 -3.31 -36.59 -16.77
C ARG A 216 -4.58 -37.43 -16.71
N ASN A 217 -5.64 -36.94 -17.36
CA ASN A 217 -6.94 -37.61 -17.47
C ASN A 217 -7.56 -37.99 -16.11
N GLY A 218 -7.07 -37.40 -15.02
CA GLY A 218 -7.41 -37.77 -13.66
C GLY A 218 -8.31 -36.76 -12.97
N GLU A 219 -8.55 -37.00 -11.69
CA GLU A 219 -9.28 -36.08 -10.83
C GLU A 219 -8.50 -35.83 -9.54
N ILE A 220 -8.42 -34.56 -9.16
CA ILE A 220 -7.71 -34.09 -7.97
C ILE A 220 -8.70 -33.30 -7.15
N ARG A 221 -9.03 -33.77 -5.96
CA ARG A 221 -10.01 -33.12 -5.08
C ARG A 221 -9.70 -33.22 -3.60
N TYR A 222 -10.23 -32.28 -2.83
CA TYR A 222 -10.10 -32.18 -1.38
C TYR A 222 -8.65 -32.11 -0.86
N GLY A 223 -7.68 -31.79 -1.71
CA GLY A 223 -6.25 -31.70 -1.37
C GLY A 223 -5.79 -30.30 -1.01
N GLY A 224 -4.53 -30.14 -0.63
CA GLY A 224 -3.88 -28.83 -0.49
C GLY A 224 -3.97 -28.19 0.89
N THR A 225 -3.51 -28.86 1.95
CA THR A 225 -3.08 -28.15 3.18
C THR A 225 -1.68 -27.58 2.97
N GLY A 226 -1.59 -26.27 2.74
CA GLY A 226 -0.34 -25.59 2.36
C GLY A 226 -0.53 -24.76 1.10
N PRO A 227 0.50 -24.63 0.22
CA PRO A 227 0.45 -23.70 -0.90
C PRO A 227 -0.46 -24.16 -2.04
N ALA A 228 -0.59 -25.48 -2.31
CA ALA A 228 -1.53 -26.03 -3.29
C ALA A 228 -1.74 -27.55 -3.15
N ALA A 229 -2.76 -28.11 -3.82
CA ALA A 229 -2.94 -29.56 -3.95
C ALA A 229 -1.92 -30.20 -4.90
N VAL A 230 -1.52 -29.51 -5.97
CA VAL A 230 -0.40 -29.86 -6.85
C VAL A 230 0.62 -28.73 -6.86
N ILE A 231 1.88 -29.05 -6.59
CA ILE A 231 2.99 -28.08 -6.51
C ILE A 231 4.06 -28.49 -7.52
N LEU A 232 4.40 -27.57 -8.43
CA LEU A 232 5.42 -27.74 -9.46
C LEU A 232 6.58 -26.77 -9.18
N ASP A 233 7.65 -27.30 -8.57
CA ASP A 233 8.93 -26.60 -8.39
C ASP A 233 9.95 -26.97 -9.49
N ALA A 234 9.62 -27.94 -10.35
CA ALA A 234 10.46 -28.40 -11.45
C ALA A 234 9.79 -28.14 -12.80
N PRO A 235 10.58 -27.72 -13.82
CA PRO A 235 10.01 -27.39 -15.10
C PRO A 235 9.62 -28.60 -15.93
N GLY A 236 8.61 -28.43 -16.78
CA GLY A 236 8.20 -29.41 -17.79
C GLY A 236 7.41 -30.62 -17.28
N VAL A 237 6.90 -30.59 -16.04
CA VAL A 237 5.94 -31.60 -15.55
C VAL A 237 4.65 -31.49 -16.34
N THR A 238 4.20 -32.60 -16.96
CA THR A 238 2.95 -32.62 -17.71
C THR A 238 1.76 -32.75 -16.77
N VAL A 239 0.92 -31.73 -16.71
CA VAL A 239 -0.37 -31.76 -15.99
C VAL A 239 -1.47 -31.48 -17.00
N ALA A 240 -2.14 -32.53 -17.48
CA ALA A 240 -3.04 -32.39 -18.63
C ALA A 240 -4.42 -33.04 -18.43
N ASP A 241 -5.48 -32.40 -18.95
CA ASP A 241 -6.82 -33.01 -19.02
C ASP A 241 -7.36 -33.52 -17.66
N ASN A 242 -6.95 -32.91 -16.54
CA ASN A 242 -7.43 -33.27 -15.21
C ASN A 242 -8.61 -32.40 -14.78
N LEU A 243 -9.46 -32.96 -13.92
CA LEU A 243 -10.46 -32.21 -13.18
C LEU A 243 -9.93 -31.83 -11.79
N PHE A 244 -9.83 -30.53 -11.52
CA PHE A 244 -9.54 -29.97 -10.21
C PHE A 244 -10.83 -29.43 -9.58
N ARG A 245 -11.23 -29.97 -8.43
CA ARG A 245 -12.39 -29.47 -7.68
C ARG A 245 -12.29 -29.64 -6.18
N ASP A 246 -12.99 -28.80 -5.43
CA ASP A 246 -13.12 -28.90 -3.97
C ASP A 246 -11.76 -28.91 -3.23
N ASN A 247 -10.73 -28.34 -3.86
CA ASN A 247 -9.36 -28.30 -3.35
C ASN A 247 -9.07 -27.03 -2.53
N SER A 248 -8.03 -27.19 -1.71
CA SER A 248 -7.16 -26.29 -0.95
C SER A 248 -7.73 -25.03 -0.30
N THR A 249 -7.17 -24.75 0.89
CA THR A 249 -7.27 -23.46 1.61
C THR A 249 -6.48 -22.32 0.96
N SER A 250 -5.62 -22.59 -0.05
CA SER A 250 -4.80 -21.57 -0.74
C SER A 250 -4.84 -21.61 -2.27
N LEU A 251 -4.41 -22.69 -2.93
CA LEU A 251 -4.43 -22.83 -4.40
C LEU A 251 -4.79 -24.26 -4.84
N GLN A 252 -5.42 -24.46 -5.99
CA GLN A 252 -5.60 -25.82 -6.51
C GLN A 252 -4.30 -26.34 -7.16
N LEU A 253 -3.63 -25.50 -7.96
CA LEU A 253 -2.32 -25.78 -8.56
C LEU A 253 -1.36 -24.59 -8.41
N ALA A 254 -0.14 -24.86 -7.95
CA ALA A 254 0.94 -23.88 -7.89
C ALA A 254 2.07 -24.26 -8.85
N ALA A 255 2.43 -23.34 -9.75
CA ALA A 255 3.51 -23.50 -10.71
C ALA A 255 4.53 -22.36 -10.58
N ALA A 256 5.79 -22.70 -10.29
CA ALA A 256 6.86 -21.73 -10.10
C ALA A 256 7.69 -21.56 -11.39
N GLY A 257 7.27 -20.68 -12.31
CA GLY A 257 8.06 -20.30 -13.49
C GLY A 257 7.33 -20.47 -14.83
N ASP A 258 8.10 -20.64 -15.92
CA ASP A 258 7.64 -20.78 -17.32
C ASP A 258 6.93 -22.11 -17.63
N ASP A 259 6.53 -22.86 -16.60
CA ASP A 259 5.99 -24.22 -16.67
C ASP A 259 4.59 -24.31 -17.30
N ALA A 260 4.00 -23.17 -17.63
CA ALA A 260 2.67 -23.09 -18.21
C ALA A 260 2.52 -23.85 -19.54
N ALA A 261 3.63 -24.09 -20.27
CA ALA A 261 3.57 -24.82 -21.54
C ALA A 261 3.17 -26.30 -21.41
N ALA A 262 3.33 -26.90 -20.22
CA ALA A 262 3.01 -28.31 -19.96
C ALA A 262 1.69 -28.51 -19.20
N ILE A 263 0.96 -27.41 -18.92
CA ILE A 263 -0.32 -27.42 -18.19
C ILE A 263 -1.45 -27.09 -19.17
N SER A 264 -2.23 -28.09 -19.58
CA SER A 264 -3.22 -27.93 -20.67
C SER A 264 -4.44 -28.83 -20.50
N GLY A 265 -5.60 -28.45 -21.06
CA GLY A 265 -6.83 -29.24 -21.02
C GLY A 265 -7.47 -29.41 -19.63
N ASN A 266 -6.86 -28.88 -18.57
CA ASN A 266 -7.40 -29.05 -17.22
C ASN A 266 -8.65 -28.19 -17.01
N THR A 267 -9.55 -28.67 -16.15
CA THR A 267 -10.72 -27.92 -15.70
C THR A 267 -10.59 -27.62 -14.21
N PHE A 268 -10.60 -26.34 -13.85
CA PHE A 268 -10.59 -25.86 -12.46
C PHE A 268 -11.99 -25.38 -12.08
N GLN A 269 -12.63 -26.04 -11.11
CA GLN A 269 -13.94 -25.64 -10.59
C GLN A 269 -13.98 -25.69 -9.06
N GLN A 270 -14.94 -24.99 -8.44
CA GLN A 270 -15.36 -25.18 -7.04
C GLN A 270 -14.24 -25.37 -5.98
N GLY A 271 -13.19 -24.54 -5.95
CA GLY A 271 -12.15 -24.60 -4.88
C GLY A 271 -12.50 -23.72 -3.67
N SER A 272 -12.01 -24.01 -2.46
CA SER A 272 -12.23 -23.11 -1.30
C SER A 272 -11.37 -21.85 -1.33
N SER A 273 -10.49 -21.71 -2.33
CA SER A 273 -9.58 -20.58 -2.52
C SER A 273 -9.26 -20.39 -4.02
N LEU A 274 -8.27 -19.54 -4.33
CA LEU A 274 -7.90 -19.18 -5.70
C LEU A 274 -7.55 -20.44 -6.53
N PRO A 275 -7.96 -20.56 -7.80
CA PRO A 275 -7.67 -21.74 -8.62
C PRO A 275 -6.17 -22.01 -8.82
N LEU A 276 -5.38 -20.97 -9.10
CA LEU A 276 -3.99 -21.15 -9.52
C LEU A 276 -3.11 -19.91 -9.31
N ASN A 277 -1.79 -20.11 -9.40
CA ASN A 277 -0.81 -19.03 -9.53
C ASN A 277 0.03 -19.20 -10.80
N THR A 278 0.60 -18.10 -11.30
CA THR A 278 1.57 -18.15 -12.40
C THR A 278 2.38 -16.86 -12.48
N ALA A 279 3.59 -16.95 -13.05
CA ALA A 279 4.29 -15.77 -13.54
C ALA A 279 3.56 -15.22 -14.78
N LEU A 280 3.72 -13.93 -15.07
CA LEU A 280 3.00 -13.31 -16.17
C LEU A 280 3.22 -14.08 -17.48
N ASP A 281 4.45 -14.45 -17.81
CA ASP A 281 4.83 -15.07 -19.09
C ASP A 281 4.15 -16.43 -19.33
N GLY A 282 3.76 -17.14 -18.27
CA GLY A 282 2.96 -18.36 -18.35
C GLY A 282 1.45 -18.14 -18.54
N LEU A 283 0.96 -16.91 -18.38
CA LEU A 283 -0.47 -16.63 -18.26
C LEU A 283 -1.26 -16.98 -19.52
N ASP A 284 -0.73 -16.72 -20.72
CA ASP A 284 -1.44 -16.94 -21.99
C ASP A 284 -1.63 -18.44 -22.25
N ASN A 285 -0.61 -19.26 -21.95
CA ASN A 285 -0.70 -20.71 -22.06
C ASN A 285 -1.70 -21.25 -21.03
N LEU A 286 -1.63 -20.78 -19.79
CA LEU A 286 -2.47 -21.26 -18.72
C LEU A 286 -3.95 -20.94 -18.97
N LEU A 287 -4.27 -19.71 -19.35
CA LEU A 287 -5.65 -19.29 -19.61
C LEU A 287 -6.18 -19.73 -20.97
N GLY A 288 -5.32 -19.83 -21.99
CA GLY A 288 -5.70 -20.22 -23.33
C GLY A 288 -5.91 -21.72 -23.50
N GLN A 289 -5.28 -22.54 -22.65
CA GLN A 289 -5.31 -24.01 -22.77
C GLN A 289 -6.11 -24.71 -21.66
N ASN A 290 -6.55 -24.01 -20.62
CA ASN A 290 -7.30 -24.62 -19.51
C ASN A 290 -8.65 -23.93 -19.33
N THR A 291 -9.61 -24.66 -18.75
CA THR A 291 -10.94 -24.13 -18.42
C THR A 291 -10.99 -23.75 -16.94
N ILE A 292 -11.21 -22.48 -16.64
CA ILE A 292 -11.40 -22.00 -15.26
C ILE A 292 -12.85 -21.59 -15.09
N ILE A 293 -13.57 -22.29 -14.21
CA ILE A 293 -14.99 -22.07 -13.97
C ILE A 293 -15.16 -21.23 -12.70
N PRO A 294 -15.75 -20.02 -12.80
CA PRO A 294 -16.05 -19.21 -11.64
C PRO A 294 -16.96 -19.89 -10.62
N ARG A 295 -16.72 -19.61 -9.34
CA ARG A 295 -17.67 -19.97 -8.30
C ARG A 295 -18.91 -19.09 -8.40
N GLY A 296 -20.08 -19.71 -8.22
CA GLY A 296 -21.37 -19.03 -8.28
C GLY A 296 -21.65 -18.10 -7.09
N ASP A 297 -20.93 -18.25 -5.98
CA ASP A 297 -21.00 -17.36 -4.81
C ASP A 297 -20.06 -16.14 -4.92
N ASN A 298 -19.30 -16.05 -6.00
CA ASN A 298 -18.31 -15.01 -6.27
C ASN A 298 -17.18 -14.89 -5.22
N VAL A 299 -16.89 -15.98 -4.50
CA VAL A 299 -15.80 -16.06 -3.52
C VAL A 299 -14.55 -16.63 -4.20
N ALA A 300 -13.36 -16.13 -3.83
CA ALA A 300 -12.06 -16.63 -4.28
C ALA A 300 -11.88 -16.77 -5.81
N ASN A 301 -12.63 -15.97 -6.57
CA ASN A 301 -12.51 -15.89 -8.03
C ASN A 301 -11.33 -14.97 -8.41
N GLY A 302 -10.15 -15.55 -8.56
CA GLY A 302 -8.99 -14.79 -9.03
C GLY A 302 -7.79 -15.62 -9.44
N ILE A 303 -6.84 -14.99 -10.13
CA ILE A 303 -5.59 -15.61 -10.56
C ILE A 303 -4.44 -14.90 -9.86
N ARG A 304 -3.65 -15.67 -9.11
CA ARG A 304 -2.49 -15.09 -8.42
C ARG A 304 -1.32 -14.90 -9.38
N LEU A 305 -0.90 -13.66 -9.56
CA LEU A 305 0.31 -13.32 -10.28
C LEU A 305 1.51 -13.35 -9.34
N LEU A 306 2.56 -14.05 -9.75
CA LEU A 306 3.85 -14.10 -9.05
C LEU A 306 4.73 -12.93 -9.47
N ASN A 307 5.86 -12.74 -8.76
CA ASN A 307 6.92 -11.83 -9.17
C ASN A 307 7.26 -12.03 -10.64
N SER A 308 7.13 -10.98 -11.43
CA SER A 308 7.28 -11.06 -12.88
C SER A 308 7.92 -9.80 -13.45
N THR A 309 8.72 -9.96 -14.49
CA THR A 309 9.29 -8.86 -15.25
C THR A 309 8.83 -8.96 -16.70
N VAL A 310 8.03 -7.99 -17.14
CA VAL A 310 7.59 -7.86 -18.52
C VAL A 310 8.75 -7.30 -19.34
N THR A 311 9.37 -8.15 -20.15
CA THR A 311 10.49 -7.80 -21.03
C THR A 311 10.09 -7.65 -22.50
N ALA A 312 8.89 -8.10 -22.86
CA ALA A 312 8.25 -7.92 -24.17
C ALA A 312 6.81 -7.40 -24.00
N SER A 313 6.39 -6.50 -24.91
CA SER A 313 5.06 -5.89 -24.85
C SER A 313 3.94 -6.92 -24.96
N ARG A 314 2.90 -6.74 -24.14
CA ARG A 314 1.75 -7.66 -24.09
C ARG A 314 0.54 -7.04 -23.39
N SER A 315 -0.60 -7.72 -23.49
CA SER A 315 -1.82 -7.38 -22.75
C SER A 315 -2.15 -8.44 -21.72
N LEU A 316 -2.70 -8.04 -20.57
CA LEU A 316 -3.37 -9.00 -19.69
C LEU A 316 -4.62 -9.57 -20.38
N PRO A 317 -4.85 -10.87 -20.33
CA PRO A 317 -6.11 -11.46 -20.76
C PRO A 317 -7.31 -10.87 -19.98
N VAL A 318 -8.46 -10.70 -20.65
CA VAL A 318 -9.70 -10.38 -19.94
C VAL A 318 -10.23 -11.65 -19.30
N LEU A 319 -10.34 -11.64 -17.98
CA LEU A 319 -10.89 -12.77 -17.23
C LEU A 319 -12.42 -12.80 -17.29
N PRO A 320 -13.05 -13.97 -17.03
CA PRO A 320 -14.50 -14.06 -16.89
C PRO A 320 -15.05 -13.06 -15.86
N HIS A 321 -16.31 -12.64 -16.02
CA HIS A 321 -16.94 -11.71 -15.08
C HIS A 321 -16.88 -12.25 -13.64
N GLY A 322 -16.46 -11.40 -12.69
CA GLY A 322 -16.24 -11.78 -11.29
C GLY A 322 -14.84 -12.32 -10.98
N PHE A 323 -13.93 -12.39 -11.96
CA PHE A 323 -12.52 -12.70 -11.70
C PHE A 323 -11.68 -11.45 -11.56
N CYS A 324 -10.64 -11.56 -10.74
CA CYS A 324 -9.60 -10.55 -10.59
C CYS A 324 -8.19 -11.16 -10.72
N TYR A 325 -7.21 -10.30 -11.00
CA TYR A 325 -5.81 -10.63 -10.77
C TYR A 325 -5.43 -10.31 -9.34
N VAL A 326 -4.66 -11.18 -8.71
CA VAL A 326 -4.23 -11.03 -7.32
C VAL A 326 -2.70 -10.98 -7.25
N MET A 327 -2.15 -9.94 -6.66
CA MET A 327 -0.74 -9.85 -6.30
C MET A 327 -0.62 -9.84 -4.78
N SER A 328 0.24 -10.71 -4.23
CA SER A 328 0.48 -10.76 -2.78
C SER A 328 1.96 -10.97 -2.52
N SER A 329 2.58 -9.99 -1.87
CA SER A 329 4.03 -9.89 -1.68
C SER A 329 4.80 -10.04 -2.99
N ALA A 330 4.27 -9.41 -4.05
CA ALA A 330 4.79 -9.54 -5.40
C ALA A 330 5.07 -8.17 -6.06
N THR A 331 6.07 -8.13 -6.93
CA THR A 331 6.38 -7.00 -7.80
C THR A 331 6.14 -7.38 -9.25
N LEU A 332 5.38 -6.56 -9.96
CA LEU A 332 5.23 -6.62 -11.40
C LEU A 332 6.06 -5.51 -12.05
N ALA A 333 7.24 -5.86 -12.55
CA ALA A 333 8.12 -4.92 -13.21
C ALA A 333 7.84 -4.89 -14.72
N VAL A 334 7.79 -3.71 -15.33
CA VAL A 334 7.71 -3.51 -16.77
C VAL A 334 8.92 -2.69 -17.19
N ALA A 335 10.00 -3.39 -17.54
CA ALA A 335 11.27 -2.78 -17.88
C ALA A 335 12.12 -3.74 -18.73
N GLY A 336 12.73 -3.22 -19.79
CA GLY A 336 13.71 -3.97 -20.57
C GLY A 336 14.18 -3.23 -21.82
N PRO A 337 15.23 -3.76 -22.49
CA PRO A 337 15.91 -3.06 -23.57
C PRO A 337 15.03 -2.91 -24.82
N GLN A 338 13.96 -3.71 -24.92
CA GLN A 338 12.98 -3.63 -25.99
C GLN A 338 11.85 -2.64 -25.69
N ALA A 339 11.97 -1.84 -24.63
CA ALA A 339 10.98 -0.85 -24.23
C ALA A 339 9.56 -1.46 -24.08
N PRO A 340 9.39 -2.54 -23.30
CA PRO A 340 8.14 -3.27 -23.21
C PRO A 340 6.99 -2.40 -22.70
N VAL A 341 5.78 -2.68 -23.18
CA VAL A 341 4.54 -2.05 -22.71
C VAL A 341 3.59 -3.13 -22.19
N LEU A 342 3.17 -3.01 -20.94
CA LEU A 342 2.08 -3.81 -20.39
C LEU A 342 0.76 -3.08 -20.61
N THR A 343 -0.19 -3.73 -21.27
CA THR A 343 -1.55 -3.23 -21.43
C THR A 343 -2.49 -3.98 -20.48
N ILE A 344 -3.24 -3.26 -19.65
CA ILE A 344 -4.28 -3.79 -18.79
C ILE A 344 -5.63 -3.36 -19.38
N PRO A 345 -6.42 -4.29 -19.96
CA PRO A 345 -7.69 -3.95 -20.57
C PRO A 345 -8.71 -3.38 -19.58
N SER A 346 -9.69 -2.65 -20.13
CA SER A 346 -10.81 -2.11 -19.36
C SER A 346 -11.65 -3.19 -18.70
N GLY A 347 -12.15 -2.90 -17.49
CA GLY A 347 -12.94 -3.83 -16.67
C GLY A 347 -12.10 -4.84 -15.89
N VAL A 348 -10.78 -4.84 -16.04
CA VAL A 348 -9.89 -5.68 -15.23
C VAL A 348 -9.80 -5.14 -13.80
N ILE A 349 -9.84 -6.05 -12.84
CA ILE A 349 -9.63 -5.77 -11.41
C ILE A 349 -8.30 -6.37 -11.00
N VAL A 350 -7.42 -5.55 -10.43
CA VAL A 350 -6.12 -5.95 -9.87
C VAL A 350 -6.15 -5.71 -8.36
N LYS A 351 -6.15 -6.80 -7.59
CA LYS A 351 -6.11 -6.77 -6.13
C LYS A 351 -4.71 -7.03 -5.64
N SER A 352 -4.27 -6.23 -4.66
CA SER A 352 -2.88 -6.24 -4.19
C SER A 352 -2.79 -6.28 -2.66
N LEU A 353 -1.79 -7.00 -2.16
CA LEU A 353 -1.36 -6.98 -0.76
C LEU A 353 0.16 -6.91 -0.71
N PHE A 354 0.72 -5.86 -0.08
CA PHE A 354 2.17 -5.61 -0.02
C PHE A 354 2.87 -5.82 -1.38
N SER A 355 2.26 -5.30 -2.46
CA SER A 355 2.68 -5.50 -3.85
C SER A 355 2.73 -4.18 -4.61
N ASP A 356 3.54 -4.10 -5.66
CA ASP A 356 3.68 -2.92 -6.53
C ASP A 356 3.78 -3.26 -8.02
N ILE A 357 3.45 -2.26 -8.84
CA ILE A 357 3.74 -2.26 -10.27
C ILE A 357 4.84 -1.23 -10.50
N GLN A 358 5.96 -1.65 -11.08
CA GLN A 358 7.11 -0.79 -11.38
C GLN A 358 7.25 -0.62 -12.90
N VAL A 359 7.16 0.60 -13.41
CA VAL A 359 7.13 0.91 -14.85
C VAL A 359 8.35 1.73 -15.22
N GLY A 360 9.25 1.16 -16.01
CA GLY A 360 10.57 1.74 -16.29
C GLY A 360 11.47 1.71 -15.06
N SER A 361 12.74 1.35 -15.24
CA SER A 361 13.73 1.37 -14.17
C SER A 361 14.58 2.65 -14.22
N ASN A 362 15.69 2.68 -13.49
CA ASN A 362 16.67 3.75 -13.63
C ASN A 362 17.49 3.65 -14.93
N THR A 363 17.53 2.47 -15.56
CA THR A 363 18.40 2.19 -16.72
C THR A 363 17.67 1.60 -17.92
N GLU A 364 16.47 1.06 -17.72
CA GLU A 364 15.73 0.31 -18.74
C GLU A 364 14.33 0.90 -18.96
N PRO A 365 13.93 1.14 -20.22
CA PRO A 365 12.63 1.71 -20.53
C PRO A 365 11.48 0.74 -20.27
N GLY A 366 10.29 1.29 -20.02
CA GLY A 366 9.05 0.52 -19.88
C GLY A 366 7.80 1.39 -19.95
N GLY A 367 6.67 0.77 -20.31
CA GLY A 367 5.37 1.43 -20.45
C GLY A 367 4.24 0.67 -19.79
N LEU A 368 3.20 1.38 -19.37
CA LEU A 368 1.97 0.83 -18.79
C LEU A 368 0.76 1.55 -19.40
N MET A 369 -0.14 0.80 -20.02
CA MET A 369 -1.41 1.31 -20.54
C MET A 369 -2.56 0.66 -19.77
N ALA A 370 -3.34 1.42 -19.02
CA ALA A 370 -4.49 0.96 -18.26
C ALA A 370 -5.64 1.96 -18.42
N ASP A 371 -6.82 1.50 -18.84
CA ASP A 371 -8.00 2.35 -19.01
C ASP A 371 -9.24 1.68 -18.41
N GLY A 372 -9.89 2.29 -17.41
CA GLY A 372 -11.04 1.69 -16.74
C GLY A 372 -10.68 0.47 -15.90
N VAL A 373 -9.53 0.48 -15.24
CA VAL A 373 -9.02 -0.60 -14.38
C VAL A 373 -9.30 -0.27 -12.92
N VAL A 374 -9.56 -1.29 -12.09
CA VAL A 374 -9.69 -1.13 -10.64
C VAL A 374 -8.43 -1.70 -9.96
N PHE A 375 -7.61 -0.84 -9.38
CA PHE A 375 -6.47 -1.22 -8.54
C PHE A 375 -6.86 -1.08 -7.07
N THR A 376 -6.92 -2.20 -6.35
CA THR A 376 -7.46 -2.22 -4.99
C THR A 376 -6.73 -3.19 -4.07
N SER A 377 -7.13 -3.23 -2.80
CA SER A 377 -6.63 -4.17 -1.80
C SER A 377 -7.11 -5.61 -2.06
N PHE A 378 -6.30 -6.59 -1.67
CA PHE A 378 -6.72 -7.99 -1.54
C PHE A 378 -7.92 -8.20 -0.62
N TYR A 379 -8.13 -7.30 0.35
CA TYR A 379 -9.24 -7.34 1.31
C TYR A 379 -10.50 -6.61 0.83
N ASP A 380 -10.47 -6.01 -0.35
CA ASP A 380 -11.63 -5.33 -0.90
C ASP A 380 -12.51 -6.30 -1.70
N ASP A 381 -13.84 -6.19 -1.54
CA ASP A 381 -14.82 -7.12 -2.10
C ASP A 381 -15.26 -6.76 -3.52
N VAL A 382 -14.71 -5.69 -4.12
CA VAL A 382 -15.05 -5.36 -5.51
C VAL A 382 -14.59 -6.46 -6.47
N GLY A 383 -15.52 -6.90 -7.32
CA GLY A 383 -15.32 -8.07 -8.16
C GLY A 383 -15.57 -9.41 -7.47
N GLY A 384 -15.83 -9.44 -6.15
CA GLY A 384 -16.04 -10.64 -5.34
C GLY A 384 -15.17 -10.68 -4.09
N ASP A 385 -15.57 -11.47 -3.09
CA ASP A 385 -14.78 -11.69 -1.87
C ASP A 385 -13.63 -12.64 -2.18
N THR A 386 -12.45 -12.08 -2.43
CA THR A 386 -11.31 -12.86 -2.94
C THR A 386 -10.59 -13.64 -1.85
N ASN A 387 -10.77 -13.29 -0.58
CA ASN A 387 -10.03 -13.88 0.52
C ASN A 387 -10.90 -14.68 1.52
N ALA A 388 -12.23 -14.58 1.41
CA ALA A 388 -13.21 -15.28 2.23
C ALA A 388 -13.07 -15.05 3.75
N ALA A 389 -12.40 -13.96 4.17
CA ALA A 389 -11.98 -13.77 5.56
C ALA A 389 -12.62 -12.57 6.25
N GLY A 390 -13.54 -11.85 5.60
CA GLY A 390 -14.32 -10.75 6.18
C GLY A 390 -13.45 -9.56 6.65
N ASN A 391 -12.22 -9.45 6.15
CA ASN A 391 -11.34 -8.34 6.46
C ASN A 391 -11.81 -7.07 5.77
N VAL A 392 -11.71 -5.92 6.45
CA VAL A 392 -12.02 -4.62 5.86
C VAL A 392 -10.75 -4.04 5.24
N PRO A 393 -10.80 -3.50 4.01
CA PRO A 393 -9.63 -2.87 3.41
C PRO A 393 -9.23 -1.59 4.15
N ALA A 394 -7.94 -1.26 4.12
CA ALA A 394 -7.34 -0.13 4.80
C ALA A 394 -6.33 0.57 3.88
N SER A 395 -6.15 1.87 4.07
CA SER A 395 -5.14 2.64 3.34
C SER A 395 -3.74 2.05 3.53
N GLY A 396 -2.99 1.90 2.44
CA GLY A 396 -1.66 1.32 2.48
C GLY A 396 -1.63 -0.20 2.61
N ASN A 397 -2.66 -0.92 2.17
CA ASN A 397 -2.62 -2.39 2.05
C ASN A 397 -1.68 -2.86 0.92
N TRP A 398 -1.39 -2.01 -0.06
CA TRP A 398 -0.43 -2.28 -1.13
C TRP A 398 0.45 -1.05 -1.40
N TYR A 399 1.59 -1.27 -2.06
CA TYR A 399 2.65 -0.27 -2.14
C TYR A 399 2.30 0.88 -3.11
N ALA A 400 2.43 0.68 -4.43
CA ALA A 400 2.22 1.73 -5.42
C ALA A 400 2.16 1.20 -6.86
N ILE A 401 1.68 2.06 -7.76
CA ILE A 401 2.04 2.07 -9.18
C ILE A 401 3.13 3.12 -9.35
N ASN A 402 4.34 2.69 -9.68
CA ASN A 402 5.53 3.52 -9.71
C ASN A 402 6.06 3.69 -11.14
N PHE A 403 6.00 4.91 -11.65
CA PHE A 403 6.62 5.32 -12.91
C PHE A 403 8.05 5.80 -12.63
N GLY A 404 9.03 4.97 -12.99
CA GLY A 404 10.45 5.23 -12.80
C GLY A 404 11.03 6.24 -13.80
N ALA A 405 12.33 6.54 -13.68
CA ALA A 405 13.00 7.54 -14.50
C ALA A 405 12.99 7.23 -16.01
N GLN A 406 12.96 5.95 -16.37
CA GLN A 406 12.85 5.48 -17.77
C GLN A 406 11.42 5.03 -18.13
N ALA A 407 10.40 5.42 -17.35
CA ALA A 407 9.02 5.28 -17.79
C ALA A 407 8.83 6.08 -19.09
N ARG A 408 8.08 5.52 -20.03
CA ARG A 408 7.96 6.09 -21.36
C ARG A 408 6.77 7.04 -21.47
N ALA A 409 7.02 8.32 -21.76
CA ALA A 409 5.96 9.34 -21.89
C ALA A 409 4.93 9.02 -22.98
N ASP A 410 5.35 8.36 -24.06
CA ASP A 410 4.46 7.97 -25.18
C ASP A 410 3.63 6.70 -24.89
N SER A 411 3.91 6.01 -23.78
CA SER A 411 3.33 4.69 -23.50
C SER A 411 3.11 4.40 -22.02
N CYS A 412 2.91 5.45 -21.23
CA CYS A 412 2.46 5.40 -19.85
C CYS A 412 1.15 6.17 -19.70
N ALA A 413 0.04 5.46 -19.62
CA ALA A 413 -1.28 6.03 -19.37
C ALA A 413 -2.07 5.17 -18.38
N VAL A 414 -2.57 5.79 -17.32
CA VAL A 414 -3.58 5.21 -16.41
C VAL A 414 -4.77 6.17 -16.43
N THR A 415 -5.83 5.76 -17.10
CA THR A 415 -6.99 6.60 -17.36
C THR A 415 -8.29 5.98 -16.88
N ASN A 416 -9.25 6.81 -16.49
CA ASN A 416 -10.61 6.41 -16.10
C ASN A 416 -10.65 5.26 -15.07
N SER A 417 -9.60 5.12 -14.26
CA SER A 417 -9.37 3.97 -13.39
C SER A 417 -9.69 4.32 -11.93
N GLU A 418 -10.00 3.31 -11.13
CA GLU A 418 -10.13 3.46 -9.68
C GLU A 418 -8.87 2.95 -9.00
N ILE A 419 -8.26 3.77 -8.15
CA ILE A 419 -7.05 3.43 -7.39
C ILE A 419 -7.37 3.65 -5.91
N ARG A 420 -7.41 2.57 -5.14
CA ARG A 420 -7.77 2.67 -3.72
C ARG A 420 -7.00 1.75 -2.79
N TYR A 421 -6.98 2.15 -1.51
CA TYR A 421 -6.31 1.41 -0.43
C TYR A 421 -4.79 1.24 -0.62
N GLY A 422 -4.17 2.00 -1.51
CA GLY A 422 -2.73 1.96 -1.80
C GLY A 422 -1.90 2.91 -0.93
N GLY A 423 -0.58 2.83 -1.10
CA GLY A 423 0.38 3.74 -0.49
C GLY A 423 1.00 3.26 0.84
N THR A 424 1.37 1.99 1.00
CA THR A 424 2.21 1.58 2.16
C THR A 424 3.58 2.30 2.16
N GLY A 425 3.99 2.83 1.01
CA GLY A 425 5.17 3.69 0.83
C GLY A 425 4.79 5.18 0.71
N PRO A 426 5.39 5.93 -0.24
CA PRO A 426 5.18 7.37 -0.30
C PRO A 426 3.78 7.80 -0.79
N ALA A 427 3.17 7.04 -1.72
CA ALA A 427 1.86 7.31 -2.32
C ALA A 427 1.36 6.09 -3.11
N ALA A 428 0.07 6.06 -3.49
CA ALA A 428 -0.50 5.04 -4.36
C ALA A 428 -0.05 5.17 -5.83
N LEU A 429 0.08 6.41 -6.34
CA LEU A 429 0.74 6.71 -7.61
C LEU A 429 2.05 7.45 -7.36
N ILE A 430 3.14 6.99 -7.96
CA ILE A 430 4.46 7.62 -7.84
C ILE A 430 4.99 7.95 -9.23
N VAL A 431 5.40 9.20 -9.43
CA VAL A 431 6.04 9.70 -10.65
C VAL A 431 7.45 10.16 -10.33
N ASN A 432 8.43 9.42 -10.83
CA ASN A 432 9.87 9.71 -10.71
C ASN A 432 10.50 10.03 -12.09
N GLY A 433 9.67 10.24 -13.11
CA GLY A 433 10.07 10.58 -14.47
C GLY A 433 9.02 10.11 -15.48
N GLY A 434 9.36 10.22 -16.76
CA GLY A 434 8.59 9.64 -17.85
C GLY A 434 7.23 10.26 -18.15
N ASP A 435 6.84 11.33 -17.46
CA ASP A 435 5.66 12.14 -17.75
C ASP A 435 4.37 11.37 -18.11
N PRO A 436 3.91 10.44 -17.26
CA PRO A 436 2.75 9.60 -17.57
C PRO A 436 1.46 10.43 -17.70
N VAL A 437 0.48 9.89 -18.42
CA VAL A 437 -0.89 10.42 -18.48
C VAL A 437 -1.73 9.74 -17.41
N LEU A 438 -2.09 10.48 -16.37
CA LEU A 438 -2.88 10.03 -15.22
C LEU A 438 -4.18 10.83 -15.16
N SER A 439 -5.19 10.45 -15.96
CA SER A 439 -6.39 11.29 -16.14
C SER A 439 -7.73 10.61 -15.93
N GLY A 440 -8.71 11.37 -15.42
CA GLY A 440 -10.07 10.86 -15.21
C GLY A 440 -10.19 9.77 -14.12
N ASN A 441 -9.16 9.60 -13.29
CA ASN A 441 -9.13 8.53 -12.29
C ASN A 441 -9.86 8.94 -11.00
N VAL A 442 -10.33 7.93 -10.26
CA VAL A 442 -10.83 8.09 -8.88
C VAL A 442 -9.78 7.53 -7.93
N LEU A 443 -9.26 8.39 -7.05
CA LEU A 443 -8.27 8.04 -6.03
C LEU A 443 -8.90 8.22 -4.65
N ASN A 444 -9.29 7.13 -4.01
CA ASN A 444 -9.99 7.09 -2.73
C ASN A 444 -9.29 6.15 -1.73
N ASP A 445 -9.39 6.46 -0.44
CA ASP A 445 -8.87 5.63 0.65
C ASP A 445 -7.38 5.22 0.53
N ASN A 446 -6.58 5.99 -0.21
CA ASN A 446 -5.12 5.83 -0.29
C ASN A 446 -4.45 6.60 0.85
N SER A 447 -3.27 6.19 1.32
CA SER A 447 -2.55 6.96 2.34
C SER A 447 -2.21 8.38 1.83
N THR A 448 -1.47 8.44 0.72
CA THR A 448 -1.25 9.61 -0.14
C THR A 448 -1.65 9.20 -1.55
N ALA A 449 -2.39 10.05 -2.26
CA ALA A 449 -2.89 9.71 -3.59
C ALA A 449 -1.78 9.76 -4.64
N LEU A 450 -1.00 10.84 -4.65
CA LEU A 450 0.04 11.07 -5.66
C LEU A 450 1.33 11.60 -5.03
N GLN A 451 2.46 11.02 -5.43
CA GLN A 451 3.79 11.59 -5.27
C GLN A 451 4.41 11.90 -6.63
N VAL A 452 4.98 13.10 -6.81
CA VAL A 452 5.78 13.48 -7.98
C VAL A 452 7.14 13.99 -7.52
N SER A 453 8.19 13.18 -7.68
CA SER A 453 9.56 13.53 -7.30
C SER A 453 10.40 14.04 -8.48
N ALA A 454 10.01 13.68 -9.71
CA ALA A 454 10.59 14.20 -10.95
C ALA A 454 9.58 14.08 -12.09
N ALA A 455 9.42 15.15 -12.86
CA ALA A 455 8.65 15.24 -14.09
C ALA A 455 9.17 16.44 -14.90
N SER A 456 8.84 16.51 -16.18
CA SER A 456 9.18 17.68 -17.00
C SER A 456 8.53 18.95 -16.42
N PRO A 457 9.22 20.13 -16.45
CA PRO A 457 8.61 21.39 -16.06
C PRO A 457 7.31 21.65 -16.83
N GLY A 458 6.22 21.95 -16.11
CA GLY A 458 4.91 22.14 -16.71
C GLY A 458 4.17 20.85 -17.07
N TRP A 459 4.55 19.70 -16.51
CA TRP A 459 3.81 18.44 -16.67
C TRP A 459 2.32 18.61 -16.30
N THR A 460 1.44 18.22 -17.22
CA THR A 460 -0.04 18.28 -17.11
C THR A 460 -0.68 16.89 -17.17
N GLY A 461 0.12 15.84 -17.00
CA GLY A 461 -0.35 14.46 -17.10
C GLY A 461 -1.39 14.09 -16.04
N PHE A 462 -1.43 14.78 -14.91
CA PHE A 462 -2.43 14.56 -13.87
C PHE A 462 -3.64 15.50 -14.02
N SER A 463 -4.72 15.06 -14.68
CA SER A 463 -5.87 15.91 -14.99
C SER A 463 -7.24 15.23 -14.91
N GLY A 464 -8.28 15.95 -14.49
CA GLY A 464 -9.64 15.42 -14.42
C GLY A 464 -9.86 14.32 -13.37
N ASN A 465 -8.93 14.15 -12.43
CA ASN A 465 -9.02 13.14 -11.38
C ASN A 465 -9.89 13.62 -10.22
N THR A 466 -10.56 12.67 -9.56
CA THR A 466 -11.25 12.89 -8.29
C THR A 466 -10.45 12.24 -7.18
N VAL A 467 -9.97 13.03 -6.23
CA VAL A 467 -9.13 12.60 -5.12
C VAL A 467 -9.88 12.80 -3.81
N THR A 468 -9.98 11.74 -3.02
CA THR A 468 -10.38 11.82 -1.61
C THR A 468 -9.15 11.60 -0.76
N GLN A 469 -8.84 12.54 0.12
CA GLN A 469 -7.72 12.42 1.04
C GLN A 469 -7.93 11.22 1.97
N GLY A 470 -6.93 10.34 2.07
CA GLY A 470 -6.92 9.26 3.05
C GLY A 470 -6.03 9.59 4.25
N THR A 471 -5.20 8.64 4.69
CA THR A 471 -4.59 8.74 6.03
C THR A 471 -3.44 9.75 6.17
N SER A 472 -2.94 10.33 5.08
CA SER A 472 -1.83 11.29 5.06
C SER A 472 -2.12 12.49 4.13
N TYR A 473 -1.09 13.24 3.74
CA TYR A 473 -1.19 14.33 2.77
C TYR A 473 -1.77 13.80 1.45
N PRO A 474 -2.73 14.50 0.80
CA PRO A 474 -3.26 14.08 -0.48
C PRO A 474 -2.18 14.05 -1.58
N TYR A 475 -1.26 15.01 -1.55
CA TYR A 475 -0.22 15.19 -2.56
C TYR A 475 1.17 15.41 -1.94
N LYS A 476 2.19 14.78 -2.55
CA LYS A 476 3.62 15.00 -2.28
C LYS A 476 4.33 15.44 -3.56
N LEU A 477 4.66 16.71 -3.71
CA LEU A 477 5.00 17.29 -5.02
C LEU A 477 6.32 18.06 -4.99
N ILE A 478 7.05 18.05 -6.10
CA ILE A 478 8.02 19.12 -6.37
C ILE A 478 7.27 20.43 -6.74
N PRO A 479 7.78 21.63 -6.41
CA PRO A 479 7.11 22.89 -6.68
C PRO A 479 6.66 23.07 -8.16
N GLN A 480 7.48 22.60 -9.11
CA GLN A 480 7.30 22.81 -10.55
C GLN A 480 6.02 22.19 -11.11
N VAL A 481 5.43 21.20 -10.43
CA VAL A 481 4.22 20.51 -10.88
C VAL A 481 2.97 20.88 -10.10
N VAL A 482 3.09 21.67 -9.02
CA VAL A 482 1.98 21.96 -8.11
C VAL A 482 0.79 22.54 -8.87
N ARG A 483 1.02 23.56 -9.71
CA ARG A 483 -0.04 24.18 -10.52
C ARG A 483 -0.73 23.16 -11.43
N GLY A 484 0.04 22.35 -12.16
CA GLY A 484 -0.49 21.32 -13.07
C GLY A 484 -1.29 20.21 -12.38
N VAL A 485 -0.95 19.90 -11.12
CA VAL A 485 -1.69 18.91 -10.31
C VAL A 485 -2.95 19.51 -9.69
N LEU A 486 -2.92 20.78 -9.27
CA LEU A 486 -4.10 21.43 -8.68
C LEU A 486 -5.14 21.83 -9.74
N ASP A 487 -4.69 22.27 -10.91
CA ASP A 487 -5.56 22.73 -11.98
C ASP A 487 -6.30 21.54 -12.62
N GLY A 488 -7.63 21.55 -12.51
CA GLY A 488 -8.49 20.57 -13.20
C GLY A 488 -8.69 19.23 -12.49
N ASN A 489 -8.29 19.10 -11.22
CA ASN A 489 -8.59 17.94 -10.38
C ASN A 489 -9.53 18.33 -9.23
N ALA A 490 -10.41 17.41 -8.83
CA ALA A 490 -11.30 17.59 -7.69
C ALA A 490 -10.69 16.94 -6.44
N LEU A 491 -10.48 17.71 -5.37
CA LEU A 491 -9.97 17.21 -4.10
C LEU A 491 -11.03 17.34 -3.00
N THR A 492 -11.30 16.26 -2.29
CA THR A 492 -12.10 16.22 -1.07
C THR A 492 -11.18 15.94 0.13
N LEU A 493 -11.10 16.91 1.05
CA LEU A 493 -10.32 16.78 2.28
C LEU A 493 -11.07 15.97 3.34
N ARG A 494 -10.32 15.44 4.31
CA ARG A 494 -10.89 14.78 5.48
C ARG A 494 -11.64 15.75 6.38
N GLY A 495 -12.69 15.25 7.02
CA GLY A 495 -13.52 16.04 7.95
C GLY A 495 -12.87 16.32 9.31
N ASP A 496 -11.79 15.62 9.66
CA ASP A 496 -11.08 15.81 10.93
C ASP A 496 -9.99 16.89 10.89
N GLY A 497 -9.74 17.49 9.73
CA GLY A 497 -8.84 18.63 9.57
C GLY A 497 -7.34 18.29 9.51
N LYS A 498 -6.97 17.01 9.66
CA LYS A 498 -5.57 16.58 9.75
C LYS A 498 -4.93 16.39 8.39
N TYR A 499 -3.64 16.72 8.29
CA TYR A 499 -2.84 16.59 7.06
C TYR A 499 -3.41 17.33 5.85
N ASN A 500 -4.18 18.41 6.09
CA ASN A 500 -4.73 19.28 5.05
C ASN A 500 -3.63 20.16 4.44
N ALA A 501 -2.65 19.51 3.79
CA ALA A 501 -1.47 20.17 3.26
C ALA A 501 -0.93 19.46 2.02
N ILE A 502 -0.21 20.21 1.19
CA ILE A 502 0.62 19.68 0.12
C ILE A 502 2.05 19.59 0.65
N ALA A 503 2.59 18.37 0.74
CA ALA A 503 3.97 18.19 1.15
C ALA A 503 4.90 18.44 -0.04
N LEU A 504 5.78 19.42 0.08
CA LEU A 504 6.77 19.73 -0.94
C LEU A 504 7.99 18.82 -0.80
N LEU A 505 8.56 18.39 -1.92
CA LEU A 505 9.75 17.54 -1.98
C LEU A 505 11.02 18.35 -2.26
N ASN A 506 12.18 17.70 -2.10
CA ASN A 506 13.47 18.31 -2.42
C ASN A 506 13.48 18.83 -3.86
N SER A 507 13.90 20.08 -4.06
CA SER A 507 13.83 20.70 -5.38
C SER A 507 14.84 21.82 -5.58
N VAL A 508 15.28 21.96 -6.82
CA VAL A 508 16.01 23.13 -7.31
C VAL A 508 15.16 23.84 -8.35
N ILE A 509 14.87 25.11 -8.10
CA ILE A 509 14.12 26.02 -8.97
C ILE A 509 15.16 26.82 -9.75
N ALA A 510 15.38 26.39 -11.00
CA ALA A 510 16.37 26.97 -11.92
C ALA A 510 15.76 28.00 -12.90
N GLU A 511 14.43 28.11 -12.93
CA GLU A 511 13.67 29.02 -13.78
C GLU A 511 12.64 29.80 -12.95
N ASN A 512 12.20 30.95 -13.47
CA ASN A 512 11.18 31.75 -12.80
C ASN A 512 9.87 30.95 -12.69
N MET A 513 9.28 30.93 -11.50
CA MET A 513 7.99 30.28 -11.30
C MET A 513 7.19 30.96 -10.19
N THR A 514 5.87 30.81 -10.28
CA THR A 514 4.94 31.18 -9.22
C THR A 514 4.41 29.92 -8.56
N LEU A 515 4.62 29.77 -7.26
CA LEU A 515 3.97 28.74 -6.47
C LEU A 515 2.54 29.20 -6.14
N PRO A 516 1.50 28.51 -6.61
CA PRO A 516 0.12 28.93 -6.41
C PRO A 516 -0.28 28.83 -4.94
N LEU A 517 -1.33 29.54 -4.53
CA LEU A 517 -1.96 29.27 -3.25
C LEU A 517 -2.63 27.88 -3.31
N PRO A 518 -2.44 27.01 -2.29
CA PRO A 518 -3.17 25.74 -2.24
C PRO A 518 -4.69 25.99 -2.21
N THR A 519 -5.46 25.16 -2.90
CA THR A 519 -6.93 25.23 -2.84
C THR A 519 -7.45 24.84 -1.44
N LEU A 520 -8.68 25.23 -1.09
CA LEU A 520 -9.41 24.72 0.08
C LEU A 520 -8.78 24.98 1.47
N GLY A 521 -7.99 26.04 1.64
CA GLY A 521 -7.38 26.36 2.94
C GLY A 521 -6.26 25.40 3.34
N MET A 522 -5.71 24.64 2.39
CA MET A 522 -4.51 23.84 2.61
C MET A 522 -3.27 24.72 2.76
N VAL A 523 -2.22 24.14 3.34
CA VAL A 523 -0.89 24.76 3.48
C VAL A 523 0.19 23.97 2.76
N TYR A 524 1.39 24.53 2.63
CA TYR A 524 2.57 23.76 2.20
C TYR A 524 3.32 23.23 3.40
N VAL A 525 3.73 21.97 3.34
CA VAL A 525 4.59 21.35 4.36
C VAL A 525 5.95 20.99 3.76
N LEU A 526 7.01 21.30 4.50
CA LEU A 526 8.37 20.85 4.24
C LEU A 526 8.90 20.14 5.50
N ASP A 527 9.10 18.84 5.41
CA ASP A 527 9.57 18.01 6.54
C ASP A 527 10.85 17.27 6.17
N GLY A 528 11.98 17.76 6.69
CA GLY A 528 13.32 17.31 6.32
C GLY A 528 13.64 17.52 4.85
N LYS A 529 13.12 18.60 4.24
CA LYS A 529 13.28 18.90 2.80
C LYS A 529 14.05 20.19 2.57
N THR A 530 14.52 20.36 1.34
CA THR A 530 15.26 21.55 0.92
C THR A 530 14.72 22.08 -0.41
N ILE A 531 14.47 23.39 -0.44
CA ILE A 531 14.13 24.13 -1.65
C ILE A 531 15.28 25.09 -1.95
N GLY A 532 15.92 24.89 -3.10
CA GLY A 532 16.92 25.80 -3.63
C GLY A 532 16.35 26.63 -4.77
N VAL A 533 16.48 27.95 -4.71
CA VAL A 533 16.14 28.87 -5.81
C VAL A 533 17.44 29.44 -6.32
N TYR A 534 18.01 28.84 -7.35
CA TYR A 534 19.24 29.29 -7.97
C TYR A 534 19.44 28.66 -9.34
N GLY A 535 20.13 29.39 -10.22
CA GLY A 535 20.48 28.89 -11.54
C GLY A 535 21.14 29.97 -12.41
N PRO A 536 21.54 29.62 -13.64
CA PRO A 536 22.29 30.51 -14.52
C PRO A 536 21.52 31.78 -14.90
N ASN A 537 20.19 31.74 -14.86
CA ASN A 537 19.30 32.83 -15.26
C ASN A 537 18.77 33.66 -14.08
N ALA A 538 19.32 33.48 -12.88
CA ALA A 538 18.86 34.18 -11.67
C ALA A 538 17.33 34.00 -11.41
N PRO A 539 16.85 32.76 -11.23
CA PRO A 539 15.43 32.47 -11.12
C PRO A 539 14.75 33.15 -9.93
N THR A 540 13.47 33.48 -10.11
CA THR A 540 12.58 33.95 -9.05
C THR A 540 11.55 32.89 -8.68
N LEU A 541 11.38 32.65 -7.38
CA LEU A 541 10.23 31.97 -6.81
C LEU A 541 9.26 33.03 -6.26
N ASP A 542 8.18 33.27 -6.99
CA ASP A 542 7.09 34.14 -6.56
C ASP A 542 6.07 33.30 -5.77
N LEU A 543 5.75 33.72 -4.55
CA LEU A 543 4.81 33.05 -3.66
C LEU A 543 3.50 33.83 -3.62
N GLU A 544 2.38 33.16 -3.90
CA GLU A 544 1.08 33.82 -3.87
C GLU A 544 0.70 34.28 -2.45
N PRO A 545 0.04 35.45 -2.29
CA PRO A 545 -0.30 35.98 -0.98
C PRO A 545 -1.21 35.05 -0.15
N GLY A 546 -0.99 35.01 1.16
CA GLY A 546 -1.71 34.12 2.08
C GLY A 546 -1.15 32.70 2.14
N THR A 547 -0.04 32.42 1.44
CA THR A 547 0.62 31.12 1.50
C THR A 547 1.24 30.88 2.87
N VAL A 548 0.97 29.72 3.45
CA VAL A 548 1.56 29.24 4.70
C VAL A 548 2.53 28.10 4.40
N PHE A 549 3.75 28.23 4.90
CA PHE A 549 4.77 27.20 4.92
C PHE A 549 4.95 26.68 6.34
N LYS A 550 4.66 25.40 6.51
CA LYS A 550 4.88 24.65 7.74
C LYS A 550 6.12 23.78 7.60
N MET A 551 7.06 23.92 8.53
CA MET A 551 8.42 23.41 8.35
C MET A 551 8.91 22.64 9.57
N ARG A 552 9.65 21.57 9.30
CA ARG A 552 10.45 20.84 10.28
C ARG A 552 11.77 20.42 9.65
N TRP A 553 12.89 20.64 10.35
CA TRP A 553 14.24 20.28 9.88
C TRP A 553 14.54 20.68 8.43
N THR A 554 13.99 21.81 7.99
CA THR A 554 13.95 22.24 6.59
C THR A 554 14.82 23.47 6.37
N VAL A 555 15.34 23.58 5.15
CA VAL A 555 16.13 24.73 4.69
C VAL A 555 15.59 25.26 3.37
N ILE A 556 15.51 26.59 3.24
CA ILE A 556 15.19 27.28 1.98
C ILE A 556 16.37 28.17 1.59
N HIS A 557 16.81 28.09 0.33
CA HIS A 557 17.91 28.89 -0.20
C HIS A 557 17.45 29.79 -1.34
N ALA A 558 17.70 31.09 -1.22
CA ALA A 558 17.69 32.03 -2.32
C ALA A 558 19.13 32.31 -2.75
N GLY A 559 19.53 31.80 -3.92
CA GLY A 559 20.91 31.81 -4.40
C GLY A 559 21.75 30.63 -3.89
N SER A 560 22.92 30.48 -4.49
CA SER A 560 23.98 29.56 -4.06
C SER A 560 25.29 30.33 -3.86
N THR A 561 26.41 29.63 -3.69
CA THR A 561 27.74 30.25 -3.62
C THR A 561 28.22 30.82 -4.95
N THR A 562 27.63 30.39 -6.08
CA THR A 562 28.06 30.76 -7.43
C THR A 562 26.93 31.26 -8.31
N GLU A 563 25.67 30.96 -7.95
CA GLU A 563 24.49 31.24 -8.77
C GLU A 563 23.49 32.11 -8.02
N ARG A 564 22.76 32.92 -8.78
CA ARG A 564 21.77 33.85 -8.25
C ARG A 564 20.41 33.21 -8.15
N GLY A 565 19.58 33.71 -7.26
CA GLY A 565 18.16 33.40 -7.19
C GLY A 565 17.45 34.23 -6.13
N ALA A 566 16.12 34.17 -6.15
CA ALA A 566 15.26 35.18 -5.56
C ALA A 566 13.96 34.60 -5.02
N ILE A 567 13.50 35.07 -3.86
CA ILE A 567 12.16 34.74 -3.34
C ILE A 567 11.38 36.04 -3.16
N ARG A 568 10.13 36.03 -3.61
CA ARG A 568 9.23 37.19 -3.50
C ARG A 568 7.85 36.75 -3.01
N GLY A 569 7.19 37.60 -2.25
CA GLY A 569 5.81 37.37 -1.86
C GLY A 569 5.35 38.36 -0.80
N LYS A 570 4.08 38.28 -0.43
CA LYS A 570 3.51 39.13 0.61
C LYS A 570 2.48 38.40 1.44
N ASN A 571 2.30 38.79 2.69
CA ASN A 571 1.36 38.17 3.62
C ASN A 571 1.57 36.66 3.70
N LEU A 572 2.82 36.24 3.88
CA LEU A 572 3.21 34.83 3.99
C LEU A 572 3.41 34.47 5.46
N VAL A 573 3.22 33.19 5.80
CA VAL A 573 3.54 32.66 7.13
C VAL A 573 4.55 31.52 6.99
N PHE A 574 5.64 31.60 7.73
CA PHE A 574 6.68 30.58 7.84
C PHE A 574 6.74 30.11 9.29
N THR A 575 6.26 28.89 9.55
CA THR A 575 6.05 28.39 10.91
C THR A 575 6.40 26.90 11.04
N SER A 576 6.30 26.35 12.23
CA SER A 576 6.49 24.93 12.52
C SER A 576 5.35 24.06 11.98
N ILE A 577 5.63 22.80 11.62
CA ILE A 577 4.55 21.83 11.32
C ILE A 577 3.61 21.57 12.51
N ARG A 578 4.10 21.85 13.73
CA ARG A 578 3.38 21.71 14.99
C ARG A 578 2.49 22.91 15.33
N ASP A 579 2.56 23.97 14.54
CA ASP A 579 1.81 25.19 14.79
C ASP A 579 0.36 25.06 14.31
N ASP A 580 -0.50 24.45 15.12
CA ASP A 580 -1.91 24.26 14.78
C ASP A 580 -2.72 25.57 14.71
N SER A 581 -2.17 26.70 15.20
CA SER A 581 -2.86 27.99 15.21
C SER A 581 -3.08 28.56 13.81
N VAL A 582 -2.29 28.13 12.83
CA VAL A 582 -2.39 28.56 11.44
C VAL A 582 -2.41 27.32 10.55
N GLY A 583 -3.38 27.21 9.64
CA GLY A 583 -3.40 26.12 8.66
C GLY A 583 -3.78 24.73 9.18
N GLY A 584 -4.16 24.60 10.47
CA GLY A 584 -4.63 23.35 11.08
C GLY A 584 -3.54 22.31 11.31
N ASP A 585 -3.93 21.14 11.81
CA ASP A 585 -3.00 20.07 12.20
C ASP A 585 -2.36 19.39 10.97
N THR A 586 -1.04 19.49 10.86
CA THR A 586 -0.29 18.91 9.72
C THR A 586 0.62 17.75 10.07
N ASP A 587 0.77 17.39 11.35
CA ASP A 587 1.65 16.29 11.77
C ASP A 587 0.96 15.25 12.66
N ASP A 588 -0.32 15.44 12.98
CA ASP A 588 -1.12 14.63 13.91
C ASP A 588 -0.45 14.54 15.30
N SER A 589 0.16 15.65 15.73
CA SER A 589 0.86 15.73 17.00
C SER A 589 0.12 16.64 17.98
N THR A 590 0.25 16.34 19.27
CA THR A 590 -0.18 17.23 20.36
C THR A 590 0.98 18.05 20.92
N ILE A 591 2.17 17.98 20.30
CA ILE A 591 3.37 18.70 20.75
C ILE A 591 3.26 20.14 20.25
N ALA A 592 3.24 21.11 21.16
CA ALA A 592 3.24 22.53 20.81
C ALA A 592 4.49 22.95 20.01
N PRO A 593 4.39 23.97 19.14
CA PRO A 593 5.54 24.46 18.38
C PRO A 593 6.60 25.02 19.33
N GLN A 594 7.87 24.85 18.96
CA GLN A 594 9.02 25.33 19.75
C GLN A 594 10.01 26.07 18.86
N PRO A 595 10.72 27.09 19.40
CA PRO A 595 11.88 27.66 18.75
C PRO A 595 12.85 26.58 18.27
N GLY A 596 13.14 26.58 16.97
CA GLY A 596 14.07 25.66 16.30
C GLY A 596 13.51 24.35 15.77
N ASP A 597 12.19 24.26 15.66
CA ASP A 597 11.51 23.18 14.95
C ASP A 597 11.95 23.07 13.48
N TRP A 598 12.27 24.20 12.84
CA TRP A 598 12.88 24.25 11.51
C TRP A 598 14.20 25.03 11.52
N TYR A 599 15.04 24.80 10.51
CA TYR A 599 16.42 25.30 10.54
C TYR A 599 16.48 26.78 10.17
N TYR A 600 16.46 27.12 8.87
CA TYR A 600 16.66 28.51 8.45
C TYR A 600 16.31 28.75 6.97
N MET A 601 16.14 30.02 6.63
CA MET A 601 16.11 30.54 5.26
C MET A 601 17.38 31.36 4.99
N ASP A 602 18.09 31.04 3.90
CA ASP A 602 19.34 31.72 3.54
C ASP A 602 19.23 32.53 2.25
N PHE A 603 19.81 33.74 2.25
CA PHE A 603 20.04 34.57 1.07
C PHE A 603 21.53 34.63 0.74
N ARG A 604 21.97 33.92 -0.31
CA ARG A 604 23.37 33.58 -0.61
C ARG A 604 24.00 34.38 -1.76
N ALA A 605 25.33 34.32 -1.81
CA ALA A 605 26.23 35.16 -2.61
C ALA A 605 26.38 34.74 -4.08
N GLY A 606 25.40 35.02 -4.92
CA GLY A 606 25.62 35.17 -6.36
C GLY A 606 25.57 36.66 -6.76
N ASN A 607 26.68 37.24 -7.19
CA ASN A 607 26.86 38.61 -7.76
C ASN A 607 25.65 39.59 -7.73
N LEU A 608 25.61 40.41 -6.68
CA LEU A 608 24.91 41.69 -6.43
C LEU A 608 23.80 42.14 -7.42
N GLY A 609 22.60 42.32 -6.86
CA GLY A 609 21.40 42.93 -7.45
C GLY A 609 20.15 42.63 -6.60
N ILE A 610 19.27 43.61 -6.38
CA ILE A 610 18.06 43.54 -5.52
C ILE A 610 17.13 42.42 -5.98
N HIS A 611 17.07 41.31 -5.25
CA HIS A 611 16.35 40.13 -5.71
C HIS A 611 15.61 39.36 -4.61
N GLY A 612 15.15 40.00 -3.54
CA GLY A 612 14.14 39.44 -2.65
C GLY A 612 13.21 40.54 -2.14
N LEU A 613 11.90 40.29 -2.15
CA LEU A 613 10.90 41.24 -1.66
C LEU A 613 9.83 40.48 -0.88
N LEU A 614 9.84 40.65 0.43
CA LEU A 614 8.90 40.02 1.35
C LEU A 614 8.20 41.14 2.13
N GLU A 615 6.88 41.20 1.99
CA GLU A 615 6.05 42.26 2.58
C GLU A 615 5.01 41.64 3.51
N GLY A 616 4.85 42.12 4.74
CA GLY A 616 3.79 41.60 5.63
C GLY A 616 3.97 40.13 6.03
N CYS A 617 5.20 39.60 6.04
CA CYS A 617 5.45 38.17 6.26
C CYS A 617 5.76 37.85 7.73
N ASP A 618 5.23 36.74 8.23
CA ASP A 618 5.45 36.25 9.59
C ASP A 618 6.41 35.05 9.59
N PHE A 619 7.49 35.13 10.34
CA PHE A 619 8.49 34.08 10.52
C PHE A 619 8.59 33.73 12.00
N ARG A 620 8.32 32.47 12.34
CA ARG A 620 8.37 32.01 13.74
C ARG A 620 8.78 30.56 13.92
N TYR A 621 9.21 30.23 15.14
CA TYR A 621 9.65 28.89 15.57
C TYR A 621 10.86 28.33 14.81
N GLY A 622 11.63 29.17 14.11
CA GLY A 622 12.82 28.77 13.35
C GLY A 622 14.11 28.90 14.14
N GLY A 623 15.24 28.77 13.46
CA GLY A 623 16.58 28.94 14.02
C GLY A 623 17.01 27.81 14.94
N ASN A 624 18.21 27.27 14.80
CA ASN A 624 18.69 26.14 15.60
C ASN A 624 20.16 26.34 15.98
N PHE A 625 20.80 25.35 16.63
CA PHE A 625 22.23 25.31 16.91
C PHE A 625 23.12 25.58 15.67
N TYR A 626 22.60 25.35 14.47
CA TYR A 626 23.33 25.52 13.21
C TYR A 626 23.21 26.91 12.57
N GLY A 627 22.28 27.77 13.01
CA GLY A 627 22.09 29.08 12.39
C GLY A 627 20.82 29.82 12.83
N SER A 628 20.77 31.11 12.50
CA SER A 628 19.60 31.99 12.72
C SER A 628 18.46 31.64 11.80
N MET A 629 17.22 31.95 12.20
CA MET A 629 16.02 31.65 11.43
C MET A 629 16.07 32.22 10.00
N VAL A 630 16.61 33.42 9.83
CA VAL A 630 16.98 33.98 8.52
C VAL A 630 18.46 34.36 8.51
N ASN A 631 19.21 33.92 7.49
CA ASN A 631 20.58 34.35 7.26
C ASN A 631 20.72 35.11 5.94
N VAL A 632 21.46 36.23 5.98
CA VAL A 632 21.85 37.00 4.81
C VAL A 632 23.37 36.99 4.69
N ASP A 633 23.89 36.28 3.68
CA ASP A 633 25.33 36.04 3.53
C ASP A 633 26.01 37.08 2.67
N ALA A 634 25.40 37.44 1.55
CA ALA A 634 25.83 38.55 0.70
C ALA A 634 24.69 39.11 -0.19
N GLY A 635 23.43 38.77 0.11
CA GLY A 635 22.27 39.22 -0.64
C GLY A 635 21.77 40.60 -0.22
N GLU A 636 20.85 41.16 -1.02
CA GLU A 636 20.16 42.43 -0.73
C GLU A 636 18.62 42.23 -0.69
N PRO A 637 18.08 41.27 0.09
CA PRO A 637 16.64 41.14 0.26
C PRO A 637 16.05 42.38 0.97
N ARG A 638 14.80 42.67 0.64
CA ARG A 638 14.00 43.72 1.28
C ARG A 638 12.85 43.07 2.02
N PHE A 639 12.78 43.33 3.32
CA PHE A 639 11.69 42.94 4.20
C PHE A 639 10.95 44.21 4.63
N LEU A 640 9.66 44.26 4.34
CA LEU A 640 8.78 45.35 4.76
C LEU A 640 7.66 44.78 5.61
N ASP A 641 7.34 45.40 6.74
CA ASP A 641 6.21 44.98 7.60
C ASP A 641 6.29 43.50 8.02
N CYS A 642 7.51 42.96 8.17
CA CYS A 642 7.72 41.54 8.49
C CYS A 642 7.96 41.33 9.98
N THR A 643 7.52 40.18 10.49
CA THR A 643 7.74 39.74 11.87
C THR A 643 8.69 38.56 11.92
N PHE A 644 9.66 38.60 12.83
CA PHE A 644 10.60 37.52 13.11
C PHE A 644 10.58 37.23 14.62
N THR A 645 9.92 36.15 15.02
CA THR A 645 9.75 35.81 16.45
C THR A 645 10.13 34.38 16.78
N GLU A 646 10.32 34.09 18.06
CA GLU A 646 10.45 32.72 18.58
C GLU A 646 11.57 31.91 17.90
N SER A 647 12.72 32.55 17.61
CA SER A 647 13.91 31.88 17.09
C SER A 647 14.75 31.27 18.22
N ALA A 648 15.24 30.03 18.05
CA ALA A 648 16.13 29.42 19.06
C ALA A 648 17.53 30.05 19.10
N ALA A 649 17.88 30.81 18.06
CA ALA A 649 19.13 31.55 17.93
C ALA A 649 18.80 33.04 17.64
N ALA A 650 19.66 33.75 16.88
CA ALA A 650 19.26 35.05 16.36
C ALA A 650 18.04 34.90 15.42
N ALA A 651 17.10 35.84 15.44
CA ALA A 651 15.97 35.85 14.51
C ALA A 651 16.48 36.10 13.08
N VAL A 652 17.35 37.09 12.92
CA VAL A 652 18.04 37.37 11.65
C VAL A 652 19.54 37.55 11.88
N ARG A 653 20.37 36.96 10.99
CA ARG A 653 21.82 37.17 10.96
C ARG A 653 22.27 37.72 9.62
N VAL A 654 23.05 38.80 9.64
CA VAL A 654 23.62 39.46 8.46
C VAL A 654 25.15 39.34 8.48
N ARG A 655 25.67 38.45 7.62
CA ARG A 655 27.12 38.23 7.44
C ARG A 655 27.71 39.10 6.33
N GLY A 656 26.89 39.58 5.40
CA GLY A 656 27.30 40.45 4.30
C GLY A 656 26.11 41.01 3.52
N GLY A 657 26.39 41.87 2.55
CA GLY A 657 25.37 42.62 1.80
C GLY A 657 24.78 43.79 2.58
N SER A 658 23.74 44.41 1.99
CA SER A 658 23.01 45.55 2.56
C SER A 658 21.50 45.34 2.45
N PRO A 659 20.93 44.33 3.14
CA PRO A 659 19.48 44.10 3.14
C PRO A 659 18.73 45.25 3.80
N GLU A 660 17.45 45.40 3.47
CA GLU A 660 16.56 46.39 4.09
C GLU A 660 15.54 45.69 5.00
N PHE A 661 15.38 46.22 6.21
CA PHE A 661 14.32 45.87 7.14
C PHE A 661 13.59 47.15 7.53
N LEU A 662 12.42 47.36 6.93
CA LEU A 662 11.63 48.58 7.10
C LEU A 662 10.34 48.21 7.80
N SER A 663 10.08 48.86 8.94
CA SER A 663 8.88 48.57 9.71
C SER A 663 8.77 47.08 10.06
N CYS A 664 9.86 46.45 10.52
CA CYS A 664 9.83 45.03 10.91
C CYS A 664 9.76 44.87 12.42
N ARG A 665 9.29 43.72 12.91
CA ARG A 665 9.40 43.31 14.32
C ARG A 665 10.40 42.17 14.48
N PHE A 666 11.33 42.31 15.42
CA PHE A 666 12.29 41.28 15.83
C PHE A 666 12.10 41.03 17.31
N GLY A 667 11.48 39.91 17.69
CA GLY A 667 11.16 39.69 19.09
C GLY A 667 11.17 38.25 19.56
N ASP A 668 11.01 38.08 20.86
CA ASP A 668 10.83 36.77 21.51
C ASP A 668 11.90 35.72 21.11
N SER A 669 13.11 36.17 20.81
CA SER A 669 14.22 35.37 20.26
C SER A 669 15.47 35.48 21.13
N ALA A 670 16.49 34.65 20.91
CA ALA A 670 17.74 34.77 21.68
C ALA A 670 18.43 36.12 21.41
N VAL A 671 18.47 36.53 20.14
CA VAL A 671 18.92 37.84 19.65
C VAL A 671 17.98 38.26 18.53
N GLY A 672 17.56 39.53 18.48
CA GLY A 672 16.70 40.01 17.40
C GLY A 672 17.44 40.04 16.05
N LEU A 673 18.46 40.89 15.95
CA LEU A 673 19.30 41.04 14.76
C LEU A 673 20.78 40.93 15.11
N LEU A 674 21.46 39.95 14.51
CA LEU A 674 22.90 39.72 14.64
C LEU A 674 23.65 40.22 13.40
N LEU A 675 24.59 41.14 13.58
CA LEU A 675 25.46 41.68 12.53
C LEU A 675 26.88 41.12 12.69
N ASP A 676 27.35 40.40 11.68
CA ASP A 676 28.65 39.71 11.65
C ASP A 676 29.32 39.90 10.27
N GLY A 677 29.32 41.16 9.79
CA GLY A 677 30.05 41.59 8.59
C GLY A 677 29.25 42.48 7.62
N GLY A 678 27.92 42.35 7.55
CA GLY A 678 27.07 43.20 6.70
C GLY A 678 26.43 44.36 7.45
N LEU A 679 26.06 45.42 6.72
CA LEU A 679 25.42 46.62 7.24
C LEU A 679 24.05 46.80 6.59
N PRO A 680 22.96 46.34 7.24
CA PRO A 680 21.62 46.52 6.73
C PRO A 680 21.14 47.97 6.88
N ARG A 681 20.05 48.32 6.18
CA ARG A 681 19.23 49.47 6.54
C ARG A 681 18.10 49.00 7.44
N VAL A 682 18.01 49.57 8.64
CA VAL A 682 16.91 49.29 9.59
C VAL A 682 16.25 50.60 9.99
N GLU A 683 14.95 50.69 9.75
CA GLU A 683 14.17 51.90 9.98
C GLU A 683 12.77 51.55 10.51
N SER A 684 12.27 52.37 11.43
CA SER A 684 10.90 52.28 11.98
C SER A 684 10.52 50.88 12.47
N SER A 685 11.51 50.11 12.96
CA SER A 685 11.35 48.70 13.34
C SER A 685 11.28 48.54 14.86
N CYS A 686 10.81 47.38 15.33
CA CYS A 686 10.72 47.04 16.75
C CYS A 686 11.68 45.92 17.13
N PHE A 687 12.30 46.08 18.29
CA PHE A 687 13.03 45.06 19.00
C PHE A 687 12.42 44.90 20.39
N ASP A 688 11.81 43.75 20.68
CA ASP A 688 11.14 43.50 21.95
C ASP A 688 11.25 42.03 22.40
N GLY A 689 11.39 41.80 23.72
CA GLY A 689 11.33 40.45 24.28
C GLY A 689 12.52 39.56 23.94
N ASN A 690 13.62 40.11 23.39
CA ASN A 690 14.79 39.32 23.06
C ASN A 690 15.62 39.01 24.32
N ALA A 691 16.10 37.76 24.44
CA ALA A 691 16.72 37.28 25.67
C ALA A 691 18.11 37.88 25.96
N THR A 692 18.88 38.20 24.90
CA THR A 692 20.26 38.70 25.05
C THR A 692 20.44 40.11 24.49
N TYR A 693 20.12 40.32 23.21
CA TYR A 693 20.25 41.61 22.54
C TYR A 693 19.11 41.80 21.53
N GLY A 694 18.57 43.01 21.43
CA GLY A 694 17.76 43.42 20.28
C GLY A 694 18.63 43.48 19.03
N VAL A 695 19.80 44.15 19.12
CA VAL A 695 20.82 44.16 18.06
C VAL A 695 22.19 43.82 18.65
N GLU A 696 22.78 42.74 18.16
CA GLU A 696 24.17 42.37 18.46
C GLU A 696 25.05 42.67 17.24
N PHE A 697 26.01 43.58 17.40
CA PHE A 697 27.03 43.84 16.38
C PHE A 697 28.37 43.28 16.80
N VAL A 698 28.81 42.20 16.12
CA VAL A 698 30.06 41.49 16.37
C VAL A 698 31.14 42.07 15.45
N SER A 699 31.83 43.12 15.89
CA SER A 699 32.94 43.69 15.12
C SER A 699 34.21 42.85 15.30
N SER A 700 34.73 42.22 14.25
CA SER A 700 36.04 41.52 14.31
C SER A 700 37.11 42.08 13.36
N GLY A 701 37.03 43.35 12.94
CA GLY A 701 38.03 43.95 12.04
C GLY A 701 38.32 45.43 12.30
N PRO A 702 39.59 45.88 12.19
CA PRO A 702 39.97 47.29 12.35
C PRO A 702 39.43 48.09 11.16
N GLY A 703 38.38 48.87 11.40
CA GLY A 703 37.60 49.59 10.39
C GLY A 703 36.09 49.53 10.59
N GLY A 704 35.60 48.84 11.64
CA GLY A 704 34.18 48.72 11.98
C GLY A 704 33.53 50.09 12.19
N GLY A 705 32.81 50.57 11.18
CA GLY A 705 31.94 51.73 11.31
C GLY A 705 30.75 51.44 12.21
N ASP A 706 30.01 52.47 12.58
CA ASP A 706 28.80 52.34 13.37
C ASP A 706 27.64 51.83 12.50
N PHE A 707 26.78 50.99 13.06
CA PHE A 707 25.51 50.60 12.45
C PHE A 707 24.40 51.52 12.98
N THR A 708 23.64 52.16 12.10
CA THR A 708 22.54 53.06 12.51
C THR A 708 21.19 52.39 12.30
N ALA A 709 20.42 52.26 13.38
CA ALA A 709 19.00 51.88 13.37
C ALA A 709 18.17 53.13 13.70
N THR A 710 17.37 53.60 12.75
CA THR A 710 16.67 54.90 12.86
C THR A 710 15.21 54.70 13.26
N ASP A 711 14.70 55.54 14.17
CA ASP A 711 13.30 55.56 14.59
C ASP A 711 12.76 54.20 15.05
N CYS A 712 13.62 53.37 15.64
CA CYS A 712 13.25 52.03 16.11
C CYS A 712 12.72 52.05 17.55
N TRP A 713 11.76 51.19 17.84
CA TRP A 713 11.29 50.89 19.19
C TRP A 713 12.13 49.77 19.79
N TRP A 714 12.50 49.89 21.07
CA TRP A 714 13.40 48.95 21.75
C TRP A 714 12.71 48.21 22.89
N GLY A 715 11.38 48.11 22.89
CA GLY A 715 10.63 47.44 23.95
C GLY A 715 10.28 48.34 25.15
N ASP A 716 10.92 49.50 25.28
CA ASP A 716 10.65 50.47 26.36
C ASP A 716 10.85 51.92 25.88
N VAL A 717 10.06 52.85 26.46
CA VAL A 717 10.09 54.29 26.14
C VAL A 717 11.45 54.93 26.44
N SER A 718 12.20 54.37 27.39
CA SER A 718 13.54 54.82 27.77
C SER A 718 14.63 54.45 26.78
N GLY A 719 14.33 53.63 25.76
CA GLY A 719 15.26 53.16 24.75
C GLY A 719 16.00 51.88 25.13
N PRO A 720 17.01 51.47 24.35
CA PRO A 720 17.70 50.20 24.55
C PRO A 720 18.59 50.22 25.80
N SER A 721 18.81 49.05 26.39
CA SER A 721 19.79 48.82 27.46
C SER A 721 21.15 48.37 26.89
N GLY A 722 22.06 47.86 27.72
CA GLY A 722 23.41 47.43 27.30
C GLY A 722 24.34 48.62 27.10
N ALA A 723 24.59 49.01 25.84
CA ALA A 723 25.30 50.26 25.53
C ALA A 723 24.42 51.51 25.68
N GLY A 724 23.10 51.36 25.68
CA GLY A 724 22.14 52.42 25.98
C GLY A 724 21.82 52.52 27.48
N ALA A 725 21.25 53.65 27.89
CA ALA A 725 20.89 53.93 29.28
C ALA A 725 19.43 53.55 29.64
N GLY A 726 18.68 52.98 28.70
CA GLY A 726 17.29 52.58 28.88
C GLY A 726 17.12 51.18 29.48
N THR A 727 15.88 50.71 29.52
CA THR A 727 15.49 49.39 30.03
C THR A 727 14.95 48.45 28.96
N GLY A 728 14.91 48.89 27.70
CA GLY A 728 14.52 48.07 26.57
C GLY A 728 15.55 47.00 26.21
N ASP A 729 15.31 46.30 25.10
CA ASP A 729 16.20 45.30 24.53
C ASP A 729 17.62 45.84 24.38
N ALA A 730 18.61 45.03 24.79
CA ALA A 730 19.99 45.48 24.86
C ALA A 730 20.61 45.63 23.46
N VAL A 731 21.58 46.54 23.33
CA VAL A 731 22.41 46.69 22.11
C VAL A 731 23.89 46.72 22.44
N THR A 732 24.75 46.34 21.48
CA THR A 732 26.21 46.49 21.61
C THR A 732 26.68 47.92 21.30
N ALA A 733 27.92 48.26 21.68
CA ALA A 733 28.43 49.64 21.66
C ALA A 733 28.48 50.32 20.29
N ASN A 734 28.50 49.54 19.20
CA ASN A 734 28.59 50.05 17.83
C ASN A 734 27.22 50.23 17.14
N VAL A 735 26.13 50.12 17.92
CA VAL A 735 24.77 50.39 17.44
C VAL A 735 24.42 51.83 17.78
N VAL A 736 24.17 52.64 16.76
CA VAL A 736 23.61 53.99 16.87
C VAL A 736 22.09 53.88 16.76
N PHE A 737 21.42 54.20 17.85
CA PHE A 737 19.98 53.99 18.03
C PHE A 737 19.19 55.30 18.27
N ALA A 738 19.87 56.45 18.24
CA ALA A 738 19.24 57.75 18.48
C ALA A 738 19.00 58.51 17.16
N PRO A 739 17.82 59.14 16.97
CA PRO A 739 16.64 59.05 17.83
C PRO A 739 15.99 57.65 17.79
N TRP A 740 15.45 57.21 18.94
CA TRP A 740 14.61 56.02 19.02
C TRP A 740 13.13 56.41 19.14
N ALA A 741 12.24 55.50 18.75
CA ALA A 741 10.81 55.68 18.92
C ALA A 741 10.43 55.61 20.40
N VAL A 742 9.53 56.49 20.84
CA VAL A 742 9.03 56.56 22.22
C VAL A 742 7.69 55.85 22.43
N ALA A 743 7.21 55.15 21.40
CA ALA A 743 6.08 54.24 21.42
C ALA A 743 6.34 53.09 20.43
N PRO A 744 5.71 51.93 20.60
CA PRO A 744 5.78 50.84 19.63
C PRO A 744 5.39 51.33 18.23
N VAL A 745 6.26 51.07 17.25
CA VAL A 745 6.06 51.43 15.83
C VAL A 745 5.51 50.26 14.99
N CYS A 746 5.35 49.10 15.64
CA CYS A 746 4.90 47.83 15.06
C CYS A 746 3.66 47.24 15.76
N ASP A 747 3.06 47.90 16.75
CA ASP A 747 1.92 47.34 17.50
C ASP A 747 0.66 47.12 16.63
N ASP A 748 0.56 47.80 15.48
CA ASP A 748 -0.47 47.56 14.45
C ASP A 748 -0.11 46.42 13.45
N MET A 749 1.06 45.78 13.59
CA MET A 749 1.51 44.67 12.72
C MET A 749 1.01 43.30 13.17
N LEU A 750 0.45 43.20 14.38
CA LEU A 750 -0.42 42.10 14.76
C LEU A 750 -1.77 42.28 14.05
N VAL A 751 -1.77 42.19 12.71
CA VAL A 751 -2.91 41.55 12.07
C VAL A 751 -2.80 40.10 12.51
N ALA A 752 -3.41 39.80 13.64
CA ALA A 752 -3.89 38.47 13.89
C ALA A 752 -4.56 38.04 12.58
N VAL A 753 -4.07 36.94 12.00
CA VAL A 753 -4.87 36.11 11.11
C VAL A 753 -5.98 35.52 11.98
N ASP A 754 -6.83 36.39 12.51
CA ASP A 754 -7.86 36.07 13.47
C ASP A 754 -9.03 35.57 12.66
N GLY A 755 -8.88 34.37 12.11
CA GLY A 755 -9.93 33.58 11.45
C GLY A 755 -10.73 34.29 10.35
N ALA A 756 -10.35 35.49 9.91
CA ALA A 756 -11.02 36.23 8.87
C ALA A 756 -10.54 35.67 7.52
N PRO A 757 -11.41 34.99 6.77
CA PRO A 757 -11.03 34.27 5.57
C PRO A 757 -10.46 35.24 4.53
N ALA A 758 -9.32 34.94 3.91
CA ALA A 758 -8.69 35.87 2.95
C ALA A 758 -9.56 36.18 1.71
N VAL A 759 -10.57 35.36 1.45
CA VAL A 759 -11.46 35.44 0.28
C VAL A 759 -12.92 35.18 0.69
N PHE A 760 -13.86 35.73 -0.07
CA PHE A 760 -15.28 35.42 0.10
C PHE A 760 -15.54 33.96 -0.31
N ALA A 761 -15.97 33.14 0.65
CA ALA A 761 -16.26 31.72 0.44
C ALA A 761 -17.68 31.37 0.88
N VAL A 762 -18.29 30.37 0.22
CA VAL A 762 -19.60 29.83 0.60
C VAL A 762 -19.50 28.31 0.59
N ALA A 763 -19.72 27.68 1.73
CA ALA A 763 -19.71 26.23 1.86
C ALA A 763 -21.00 25.62 1.31
N PRO A 764 -20.98 24.34 0.90
CA PRO A 764 -22.21 23.59 0.65
C PRO A 764 -23.13 23.61 1.87
N ALA A 765 -24.44 23.70 1.64
CA ALA A 765 -25.43 23.63 2.71
C ALA A 765 -25.39 22.28 3.42
N TYR A 766 -25.46 22.26 4.75
CA TYR A 766 -25.45 21.02 5.53
C TYR A 766 -26.50 21.04 6.66
N PRO A 767 -27.28 19.96 6.84
CA PRO A 767 -27.40 18.80 5.95
C PRO A 767 -28.02 19.16 4.58
N ASN A 768 -27.74 18.38 3.53
CA ASN A 768 -28.39 18.48 2.22
C ASN A 768 -28.29 17.13 1.47
N PRO A 769 -29.39 16.37 1.28
CA PRO A 769 -30.78 16.73 1.56
C PRO A 769 -31.09 16.94 3.05
N PHE A 770 -32.14 17.70 3.37
CA PHE A 770 -32.48 18.09 4.74
C PHE A 770 -33.97 17.97 5.07
N ASN A 771 -34.27 17.78 6.37
CA ASN A 771 -35.63 17.76 6.93
C ASN A 771 -35.60 18.15 8.44
N PRO A 772 -36.24 19.25 8.90
CA PRO A 772 -36.80 20.37 8.14
C PRO A 772 -35.82 21.54 7.96
N SER A 773 -34.59 21.47 8.49
CA SER A 773 -33.62 22.58 8.46
C SER A 773 -32.26 22.23 7.87
N THR A 774 -31.65 23.20 7.18
CA THR A 774 -30.26 23.18 6.69
C THR A 774 -29.55 24.46 7.09
N THR A 775 -28.23 24.43 7.21
CA THR A 775 -27.40 25.59 7.51
C THR A 775 -26.58 25.97 6.27
N LEU A 776 -26.63 27.24 5.90
CA LEU A 776 -25.78 27.86 4.90
C LEU A 776 -24.64 28.57 5.62
N ARG A 777 -23.41 28.12 5.38
CA ARG A 777 -22.19 28.75 5.92
C ARG A 777 -21.49 29.57 4.85
N PHE A 778 -21.20 30.83 5.13
CA PHE A 778 -20.39 31.69 4.27
C PHE A 778 -19.44 32.54 5.09
N GLU A 779 -18.44 33.08 4.41
CA GLU A 779 -17.23 33.59 5.04
C GLU A 779 -16.87 34.93 4.40
N LEU A 780 -16.75 35.98 5.23
CA LEU A 780 -16.52 37.36 4.79
C LEU A 780 -15.07 37.78 5.06
N PRO A 781 -14.33 38.27 4.05
CA PRO A 781 -12.93 38.66 4.22
C PRO A 781 -12.73 39.99 4.93
N ARG A 782 -13.77 40.80 5.00
CA ARG A 782 -13.82 42.07 5.72
C ARG A 782 -15.28 42.40 6.04
N GLU A 783 -15.50 43.31 6.97
CA GLU A 783 -16.83 43.85 7.23
C GLU A 783 -17.47 44.36 5.92
N GLY A 784 -18.72 43.98 5.67
CA GLY A 784 -19.40 44.36 4.44
C GLY A 784 -20.86 43.91 4.38
N ARG A 785 -21.60 44.47 3.42
CA ARG A 785 -22.99 44.08 3.18
C ARG A 785 -23.06 42.68 2.57
N ALA A 786 -23.83 41.79 3.17
CA ALA A 786 -24.14 40.46 2.68
C ALA A 786 -25.66 40.30 2.45
N GLU A 787 -26.02 39.64 1.35
CA GLU A 787 -27.40 39.25 1.01
C GLU A 787 -27.44 37.73 0.80
N VAL A 788 -28.26 37.00 1.56
CA VAL A 788 -28.46 35.55 1.41
C VAL A 788 -29.93 35.30 1.08
N GLU A 789 -30.22 34.80 -0.12
CA GLU A 789 -31.58 34.50 -0.58
C GLU A 789 -31.74 33.03 -1.00
N ILE A 790 -32.95 32.50 -0.82
CA ILE A 790 -33.39 31.21 -1.35
C ILE A 790 -34.28 31.46 -2.57
N LEU A 791 -34.10 30.67 -3.62
CA LEU A 791 -34.74 30.80 -4.92
C LEU A 791 -35.42 29.49 -5.31
N ASP A 792 -36.57 29.57 -5.99
CA ASP A 792 -37.22 28.42 -6.61
C ASP A 792 -36.55 28.03 -7.95
N LEU A 793 -37.02 26.94 -8.57
CA LEU A 793 -36.52 26.46 -9.87
C LEU A 793 -36.68 27.49 -11.02
N LYS A 794 -37.54 28.50 -10.86
CA LYS A 794 -37.74 29.59 -11.82
C LYS A 794 -36.90 30.83 -11.46
N GLY A 795 -36.03 30.75 -10.46
CA GLY A 795 -35.21 31.86 -9.99
C GLY A 795 -35.98 32.93 -9.22
N ARG A 796 -37.23 32.65 -8.79
CA ARG A 796 -38.00 33.58 -7.97
C ARG A 796 -37.59 33.44 -6.52
N ARG A 797 -37.42 34.57 -5.82
CA ARG A 797 -37.10 34.58 -4.38
C ARG A 797 -38.22 33.95 -3.57
N VAL A 798 -37.82 33.01 -2.74
CA VAL A 798 -38.64 32.25 -1.79
C VAL A 798 -38.45 32.79 -0.38
N ALA A 799 -37.19 33.03 0.02
CA ALA A 799 -36.85 33.59 1.32
C ALA A 799 -35.63 34.50 1.23
N LEU A 800 -35.57 35.55 2.04
CA LEU A 800 -34.40 36.38 2.29
C LEU A 800 -33.93 36.12 3.73
N LEU A 801 -32.77 35.49 3.88
CA LEU A 801 -32.27 35.04 5.17
C LEU A 801 -31.34 36.08 5.82
N VAL A 802 -30.61 36.84 5.01
CA VAL A 802 -29.72 37.93 5.43
C VAL A 802 -29.83 39.06 4.41
N ASP A 803 -29.96 40.30 4.91
CA ASP A 803 -29.67 41.53 4.15
C ASP A 803 -29.18 42.60 5.13
N GLY A 804 -27.87 42.77 5.23
CA GLY A 804 -27.27 43.70 6.18
C GLY A 804 -25.75 43.73 6.15
N VAL A 805 -25.15 44.64 6.89
CA VAL A 805 -23.69 44.70 7.11
C VAL A 805 -23.33 43.69 8.19
N LEU A 806 -22.40 42.79 7.89
CA LEU A 806 -21.90 41.75 8.78
C LEU A 806 -20.40 41.93 9.02
N PRO A 807 -19.88 41.60 10.23
CA PRO A 807 -18.44 41.62 10.51
C PRO A 807 -17.68 40.62 9.64
N ALA A 808 -16.36 40.79 9.53
CA ALA A 808 -15.48 39.78 8.92
C ALA A 808 -15.56 38.45 9.69
N GLY A 809 -15.34 37.33 9.01
CA GLY A 809 -15.40 35.98 9.60
C GLY A 809 -16.52 35.09 9.05
N ALA A 810 -16.72 33.95 9.70
CA ALA A 810 -17.71 32.94 9.31
C ALA A 810 -19.12 33.26 9.84
N HIS A 811 -20.12 33.01 9.00
CA HIS A 811 -21.54 33.26 9.26
C HIS A 811 -22.36 32.02 8.92
N ASP A 812 -23.14 31.56 9.90
CA ASP A 812 -24.07 30.45 9.74
C ASP A 812 -25.51 30.96 9.68
N VAL A 813 -26.22 30.59 8.63
CA VAL A 813 -27.59 31.02 8.39
C VAL A 813 -28.48 29.81 8.14
N ALA A 814 -29.40 29.56 9.07
CA ALA A 814 -30.33 28.43 8.98
C ALA A 814 -31.52 28.75 8.08
N TRP A 815 -31.91 27.80 7.23
CA TRP A 815 -33.18 27.80 6.52
C TRP A 815 -34.03 26.60 6.94
N THR A 816 -35.29 26.87 7.29
CA THR A 816 -36.24 25.87 7.83
C THR A 816 -37.28 25.40 6.81
N GLY A 817 -37.02 25.59 5.52
CA GLY A 817 -37.98 25.25 4.46
C GLY A 817 -39.24 26.14 4.47
N ARG A 818 -39.11 27.41 4.86
CA ARG A 818 -40.20 28.40 4.89
C ARG A 818 -39.91 29.58 3.97
N ALA A 819 -40.97 30.13 3.38
CA ALA A 819 -40.90 31.36 2.58
C ALA A 819 -40.93 32.62 3.47
N ASP A 820 -40.69 33.79 2.89
CA ASP A 820 -40.75 35.10 3.57
C ASP A 820 -42.10 35.36 4.29
N ASP A 821 -43.18 34.75 3.82
CA ASP A 821 -44.52 34.86 4.42
C ASP A 821 -44.77 33.84 5.56
N GLY A 822 -43.73 33.09 5.97
CA GLY A 822 -43.76 32.11 7.04
C GLY A 822 -44.36 30.75 6.66
N ARG A 823 -44.90 30.59 5.44
CA ARG A 823 -45.50 29.32 5.00
C ARG A 823 -44.41 28.31 4.65
N ALA A 824 -44.66 27.04 4.96
CA ALA A 824 -43.79 25.94 4.55
C ALA A 824 -43.82 25.76 3.03
N VAL A 825 -42.65 25.59 2.41
CA VAL A 825 -42.55 25.35 0.97
C VAL A 825 -42.63 23.85 0.66
N PRO A 826 -43.06 23.44 -0.54
CA PRO A 826 -43.10 22.01 -0.92
C PRO A 826 -41.73 21.34 -0.85
N ALA A 827 -41.69 20.04 -0.58
CA ALA A 827 -40.47 19.23 -0.78
C ALA A 827 -40.03 19.34 -2.25
N GLY A 828 -38.73 19.47 -2.49
CA GLY A 828 -38.22 19.78 -3.82
C GLY A 828 -36.86 20.48 -3.81
N ALA A 829 -36.33 20.71 -5.00
CA ALA A 829 -35.06 21.38 -5.20
C ALA A 829 -35.22 22.91 -5.16
N TYR A 830 -34.32 23.57 -4.45
CA TYR A 830 -34.20 25.02 -4.33
C TYR A 830 -32.75 25.43 -4.60
N PHE A 831 -32.50 26.72 -4.75
CA PHE A 831 -31.15 27.27 -4.81
C PHE A 831 -30.96 28.32 -3.74
N PHE A 832 -29.78 28.40 -3.14
CA PHE A 832 -29.39 29.59 -2.39
C PHE A 832 -28.51 30.48 -3.27
N ARG A 833 -28.52 31.78 -2.99
CA ARG A 833 -27.58 32.76 -3.54
C ARG A 833 -27.07 33.63 -2.41
N VAL A 834 -25.74 33.77 -2.34
CA VAL A 834 -25.06 34.69 -1.42
C VAL A 834 -24.36 35.76 -2.23
N ARG A 835 -24.62 37.03 -1.92
CA ARG A 835 -23.91 38.18 -2.47
C ARG A 835 -23.18 38.90 -1.36
N ALA A 836 -21.86 38.98 -1.46
CA ALA A 836 -21.03 39.76 -0.56
C ALA A 836 -19.69 40.07 -1.22
N ALA A 837 -18.96 41.06 -0.71
CA ALA A 837 -17.63 41.46 -1.21
C ALA A 837 -17.55 41.76 -2.73
N GLY A 838 -18.67 42.11 -3.37
CA GLY A 838 -18.75 42.34 -4.83
C GLY A 838 -18.91 41.07 -5.67
N GLU A 839 -19.01 39.90 -5.04
CA GLU A 839 -19.16 38.60 -5.68
C GLU A 839 -20.56 38.00 -5.45
N THR A 840 -20.91 37.00 -6.28
CA THR A 840 -22.13 36.21 -6.13
C THR A 840 -21.78 34.73 -6.20
N ARG A 841 -22.21 33.95 -5.20
CA ARG A 841 -22.08 32.49 -5.16
C ARG A 841 -23.46 31.86 -5.01
N SER A 842 -23.65 30.66 -5.53
CA SER A 842 -24.95 29.97 -5.49
C SER A 842 -24.76 28.46 -5.39
N GLY A 843 -25.72 27.77 -4.79
CA GLY A 843 -25.68 26.31 -4.64
C GLY A 843 -27.09 25.72 -4.53
N ARG A 844 -27.20 24.41 -4.68
CA ARG A 844 -28.47 23.68 -4.70
C ARG A 844 -28.84 23.16 -3.30
N LEU A 845 -30.12 23.20 -2.97
CA LEU A 845 -30.74 22.67 -1.75
C LEU A 845 -31.79 21.62 -2.11
N MET A 846 -31.88 20.55 -1.32
CA MET A 846 -32.86 19.48 -1.49
C MET A 846 -33.66 19.32 -0.20
N LEU A 847 -34.87 19.87 -0.17
CA LEU A 847 -35.79 19.74 0.97
C LEU A 847 -36.57 18.42 0.86
N LEU A 848 -36.48 17.60 1.91
CA LEU A 848 -37.29 16.40 2.11
C LEU A 848 -38.40 16.69 3.13
N LYS A 849 -39.51 15.95 3.06
CA LYS A 849 -40.61 16.02 4.03
C LYS A 849 -40.58 14.82 4.95
#